data_AF-A0A948N7B6-F1
#
_entry.id   AF-A0A948N7B6-F1
#
_cell.length_a   1.000
_cell.length_b   1.000
_cell.length_c   1.000
_cell.angle_alpha   90.00
_cell.angle_beta   90.00
_cell.angle_gamma   90.00
#
_symmetry.space_group_name_H-M   'P 1'
#
loop_
_entity.id
_entity.type
_entity.pdbx_description
1 polymer ?
#
loop_
_entity_poly.entity_id
_entity_poly.type
_entity_poly.pdbx_seq_one_letter_code
_entity_poly.pdbx_strand_id
1 'polypeptide(L)'
;MISKTRKILLSAGAATALVLMAGSAFAADAPAGDVSLASPKYGTWGFDLSGMDRSVKPGDDFFKFANGKWAERTEIPSDRSRYGNFNKLRELSDNRMHAILEDAAAGKLTDPDAAKIAAGYKAFMDEAAIEKLDAKPLAPGLAEIRRVKSKDEFTVLMGKANNSGFTSLLPVGIGVDAKAPTRYAVGATNGGLGLPDRDYYLKPDFAEKKAKYEAYVAQMLTMVGWDKPAENAKAIVAFETQLAEASWTRVERRDRDKTYNPMSRAELNAFTPGFDWNRYLVAAGLPNVDRIIVSTNTAFPKVAKIYADTPLDTLKAWQAFHVADDAAPYLSKRFVDANYAFRLKELAGQPEQQVRWKRAGTFMNGALGESVGRVYVARYFPPESKAKMDALVGDVRTALHARIETLAWMGPETRARALEKLSKFTVKIAYPDTWRDYSGLQLKPNDLYGNVERSTAYEWQRVVARLNGPVDKAEWGMTPQTVNAYYNFANNEIVFPAAILQPPFFDPDADPAINYGGIGGVIGHEISHGFDDQGRKSDGDGVLRDWWTAEDATKFKAQTDRLGAQYSAFEPLPGAKVQGGLTMGENIGDNGGLSLGLDAYHASLKGKPAPVIDGLTGDQRVFLGWAQVWREKSRDEALRQQVVTDPHSPAYYRVNGTIRNVPGWYTAWDIKPGDKLYVPPEQRVNIW
;
A
#
# COMPACT_ATOMS: atom_id res chain seq x y z
N MET A 1 -54.51 -46.69 8.76
CA MET A 1 -55.73 -46.21 9.46
C MET A 1 -55.89 -44.73 9.16
N ILE A 2 -57.00 -44.33 8.52
CA ILE A 2 -58.06 -43.49 9.12
C ILE A 2 -57.57 -42.04 9.38
N SER A 3 -57.76 -41.10 8.43
CA SER A 3 -58.90 -40.14 8.32
C SER A 3 -58.73 -38.90 9.23
N LYS A 4 -59.21 -37.66 8.98
CA LYS A 4 -60.10 -36.95 8.02
C LYS A 4 -59.50 -35.53 7.84
N THR A 5 -59.49 -34.82 6.71
CA THR A 5 -60.56 -34.36 5.79
C THR A 5 -61.61 -33.42 6.41
N ARG A 6 -61.55 -32.11 6.11
CA ARG A 6 -62.67 -31.20 5.69
C ARG A 6 -62.15 -29.75 5.54
N LYS A 7 -62.17 -29.14 4.33
CA LYS A 7 -63.26 -28.35 3.65
C LYS A 7 -63.24 -26.88 4.09
N ILE A 8 -63.08 -25.85 3.23
CA ILE A 8 -63.92 -25.35 2.09
C ILE A 8 -63.03 -24.35 1.26
N LEU A 9 -62.87 -24.47 -0.09
CA LEU A 9 -63.59 -23.74 -1.18
C LEU A 9 -63.62 -22.19 -1.01
N LEU A 10 -63.24 -21.34 -1.98
CA LEU A 10 -63.64 -21.29 -3.41
C LEU A 10 -62.63 -20.53 -4.33
N SER A 11 -62.70 -20.85 -5.65
CA SER A 11 -62.41 -20.01 -6.86
C SER A 11 -61.07 -19.24 -7.00
N ALA A 12 -60.41 -19.13 -8.17
CA ALA A 12 -60.51 -19.74 -9.51
C ALA A 12 -59.21 -19.36 -10.28
N GLY A 13 -58.72 -20.02 -11.34
CA GLY A 13 -59.10 -21.25 -12.05
C GLY A 13 -58.11 -21.54 -13.22
N ALA A 14 -58.10 -22.77 -13.77
CA ALA A 14 -57.42 -23.22 -15.02
C ALA A 14 -55.88 -22.96 -15.17
N ALA A 15 -54.93 -23.91 -15.29
CA ALA A 15 -54.91 -25.32 -15.73
C ALA A 15 -55.49 -25.54 -17.15
N THR A 16 -54.87 -26.19 -18.14
CA THR A 16 -53.73 -27.16 -18.21
C THR A 16 -53.26 -27.26 -19.69
N ALA A 17 -52.20 -27.93 -20.19
CA ALA A 17 -51.18 -28.86 -19.65
C ALA A 17 -49.94 -29.00 -20.60
N LEU A 18 -48.80 -29.50 -20.09
CA LEU A 18 -47.65 -30.13 -20.80
C LEU A 18 -46.82 -29.24 -21.76
N VAL A 19 -45.51 -29.44 -22.01
CA VAL A 19 -44.65 -30.66 -22.01
C VAL A 19 -43.28 -30.40 -21.34
N LEU A 20 -42.66 -31.42 -20.72
CA LEU A 20 -41.25 -31.36 -20.29
C LEU A 20 -40.28 -31.49 -21.48
N MET A 21 -39.32 -30.56 -21.57
CA MET A 21 -38.02 -30.77 -22.23
C MET A 21 -36.95 -30.30 -21.25
N ALA A 22 -36.02 -31.18 -20.88
CA ALA A 22 -34.93 -30.84 -19.97
C ALA A 22 -33.84 -30.04 -20.70
N GLY A 23 -33.88 -28.71 -20.55
CA GLY A 23 -32.79 -27.82 -20.94
C GLY A 23 -31.96 -27.46 -19.71
N SER A 24 -30.70 -27.89 -19.67
CA SER A 24 -29.73 -27.43 -18.66
C SER A 24 -29.42 -25.96 -18.90
N ALA A 25 -30.19 -25.07 -18.28
CA ALA A 25 -29.91 -23.65 -18.29
C ALA A 25 -28.59 -23.39 -17.56
N PHE A 26 -27.61 -22.83 -18.28
CA PHE A 26 -26.44 -22.22 -17.67
C PHE A 26 -26.89 -21.21 -16.61
N ALA A 27 -26.21 -21.19 -15.47
CA ALA A 27 -26.42 -20.15 -14.47
C ALA A 27 -26.12 -18.80 -15.14
N ALA A 28 -27.16 -18.00 -15.36
CA ALA A 28 -27.00 -16.62 -15.80
C ALA A 28 -26.30 -15.84 -14.69
N ASP A 29 -25.32 -15.02 -15.06
CA ASP A 29 -24.59 -14.16 -14.14
C ASP A 29 -25.56 -13.35 -13.27
N ALA A 30 -25.35 -13.38 -11.96
CA ALA A 30 -25.98 -12.42 -11.08
C ALA A 30 -25.54 -11.01 -11.50
N PRO A 31 -26.45 -10.03 -11.60
CA PRO A 31 -26.07 -8.69 -12.02
C PRO A 31 -25.06 -8.11 -11.02
N ALA A 32 -23.97 -7.55 -11.54
CA ALA A 32 -23.04 -6.77 -10.73
C ALA A 32 -23.84 -5.68 -9.99
N GLY A 33 -23.71 -5.63 -8.66
CA GLY A 33 -24.43 -4.66 -7.83
C GLY A 33 -24.15 -3.23 -8.27
N ASP A 34 -25.15 -2.36 -8.18
CA ASP A 34 -25.14 -1.00 -8.76
C ASP A 34 -23.81 -0.27 -8.57
N VAL A 35 -23.15 0.01 -9.69
CA VAL A 35 -21.81 0.62 -9.77
C VAL A 35 -21.93 2.12 -9.46
N SER A 36 -22.05 2.45 -8.17
CA SER A 36 -22.18 3.85 -7.74
C SER A 36 -20.92 4.66 -8.05
N LEU A 37 -21.12 5.82 -8.66
CA LEU A 37 -20.12 6.87 -8.89
C LEU A 37 -20.22 8.02 -7.87
N ALA A 38 -21.25 8.02 -7.03
CA ALA A 38 -21.50 9.05 -6.03
C ALA A 38 -20.69 8.80 -4.76
N SER A 39 -20.15 9.86 -4.17
CA SER A 39 -19.46 9.78 -2.88
C SER A 39 -20.46 9.39 -1.77
N PRO A 40 -20.10 8.51 -0.83
CA PRO A 40 -20.99 8.12 0.26
C PRO A 40 -21.26 9.29 1.21
N LYS A 41 -22.42 9.29 1.86
CA LYS A 41 -22.75 10.17 3.00
C LYS A 41 -23.03 9.32 4.23
N TYR A 42 -22.65 9.82 5.41
CA TYR A 42 -22.72 9.08 6.68
C TYR A 42 -23.54 9.87 7.71
N GLY A 43 -24.74 9.38 8.04
CA GLY A 43 -25.64 10.06 8.97
C GLY A 43 -26.00 11.50 8.53
N THR A 44 -26.36 12.34 9.50
CA THR A 44 -26.66 13.77 9.29
C THR A 44 -25.46 14.70 9.56
N TRP A 45 -24.38 14.17 10.14
CA TRP A 45 -23.21 14.95 10.58
C TRP A 45 -21.86 14.26 10.29
N GLY A 46 -21.82 13.26 9.39
CA GLY A 46 -20.60 12.58 8.95
C GLY A 46 -20.33 11.23 9.61
N PHE A 47 -21.19 10.74 10.50
CA PHE A 47 -20.98 9.50 11.24
C PHE A 47 -22.15 8.51 11.15
N ASP A 48 -21.83 7.22 10.94
CA ASP A 48 -22.79 6.12 10.94
C ASP A 48 -23.04 5.59 12.37
N LEU A 49 -23.98 6.23 13.06
CA LEU A 49 -24.52 5.81 14.36
C LEU A 49 -25.06 4.38 14.35
N SER A 50 -25.59 3.88 13.23
CA SER A 50 -26.11 2.50 13.13
C SER A 50 -25.01 1.43 13.15
N GLY A 51 -23.75 1.83 12.96
CA GLY A 51 -22.58 0.96 13.04
C GLY A 51 -22.02 0.80 14.45
N MET A 52 -22.44 1.61 15.42
CA MET A 52 -21.99 1.52 16.83
C MET A 52 -22.58 0.30 17.54
N ASP A 53 -21.82 -0.28 18.47
CA ASP A 53 -22.38 -1.18 19.48
C ASP A 53 -22.33 -0.54 20.87
N ARG A 54 -23.43 0.12 21.25
CA ARG A 54 -23.58 0.77 22.56
C ARG A 54 -23.75 -0.22 23.73
N SER A 55 -23.78 -1.53 23.51
CA SER A 55 -23.72 -2.54 24.59
C SER A 55 -22.29 -2.77 25.10
N VAL A 56 -21.28 -2.42 24.30
CA VAL A 56 -19.87 -2.49 24.68
C VAL A 56 -19.48 -1.19 25.38
N LYS A 57 -18.78 -1.27 26.51
CA LYS A 57 -18.23 -0.07 27.17
C LYS A 57 -17.09 0.50 26.33
N PRO A 58 -16.99 1.83 26.15
CA PRO A 58 -15.89 2.45 25.40
C PRO A 58 -14.52 2.06 25.99
N GLY A 59 -14.41 1.95 27.33
CA GLY A 59 -13.19 1.53 28.02
C GLY A 59 -12.79 0.06 27.86
N ASP A 60 -13.71 -0.81 27.45
CA ASP A 60 -13.42 -2.24 27.27
C ASP A 60 -12.92 -2.57 25.85
N ASP A 61 -13.55 -1.97 24.84
CA ASP A 61 -13.20 -2.15 23.42
C ASP A 61 -13.83 -1.02 22.59
N PHE A 62 -13.07 0.08 22.38
CA PHE A 62 -13.59 1.27 21.71
C PHE A 62 -13.88 1.02 20.21
N PHE A 63 -13.07 0.19 19.54
CA PHE A 63 -13.35 -0.25 18.18
C PHE A 63 -14.73 -0.92 18.10
N LYS A 64 -15.06 -1.87 18.98
CA LYS A 64 -16.39 -2.47 19.00
C LYS A 64 -17.48 -1.49 19.43
N PHE A 65 -17.22 -0.60 20.37
CA PHE A 65 -18.18 0.45 20.73
C PHE A 65 -18.56 1.34 19.53
N ALA A 66 -17.58 1.80 18.75
CA ALA A 66 -17.80 2.69 17.61
C ALA A 66 -18.23 1.98 16.31
N ASN A 67 -17.81 0.71 16.12
CA ASN A 67 -17.90 -0.02 14.86
C ASN A 67 -18.49 -1.43 14.97
N GLY A 68 -18.91 -1.90 16.16
CA GLY A 68 -19.25 -3.30 16.41
C GLY A 68 -20.40 -3.81 15.54
N LYS A 69 -21.52 -3.08 15.49
CA LYS A 69 -22.66 -3.44 14.63
C LYS A 69 -22.32 -3.33 13.14
N TRP A 70 -21.40 -2.44 12.76
CA TRP A 70 -20.83 -2.44 11.41
C TRP A 70 -19.99 -3.69 11.14
N ALA A 71 -19.13 -4.11 12.06
CA ALA A 71 -18.23 -5.26 11.89
C ALA A 71 -18.99 -6.61 11.90
N GLU A 72 -20.06 -6.71 12.69
CA GLU A 72 -21.00 -7.83 12.69
C GLU A 72 -21.69 -7.97 11.32
N ARG A 73 -22.34 -6.91 10.83
CA ARG A 73 -23.13 -6.94 9.59
C ARG A 73 -22.31 -6.90 8.29
N THR A 74 -21.02 -6.54 8.35
CA THR A 74 -20.20 -6.41 7.15
C THR A 74 -19.63 -7.75 6.72
N GLU A 75 -20.01 -8.19 5.53
CA GLU A 75 -19.34 -9.26 4.81
C GLU A 75 -18.11 -8.72 4.06
N ILE A 76 -17.05 -9.52 3.98
CA ILE A 76 -15.91 -9.22 3.11
C ILE A 76 -16.28 -9.76 1.72
N PRO A 77 -16.35 -8.93 0.66
CA PRO A 77 -16.63 -9.40 -0.70
C PRO A 77 -15.69 -10.54 -1.12
N SER A 78 -16.20 -11.46 -1.94
CA SER A 78 -15.45 -12.61 -2.43
C SER A 78 -14.21 -12.20 -3.24
N ASP A 79 -14.23 -11.05 -3.90
CA ASP A 79 -13.10 -10.48 -4.66
C ASP A 79 -12.09 -9.68 -3.80
N ARG A 80 -12.23 -9.69 -2.46
CA ARG A 80 -11.34 -8.99 -1.51
C ARG A 80 -10.89 -9.88 -0.34
N SER A 81 -9.67 -9.62 0.15
CA SER A 81 -9.07 -10.23 1.35
C SER A 81 -9.40 -9.48 2.65
N ARG A 82 -9.75 -8.20 2.54
CA ARG A 82 -10.22 -7.31 3.61
C ARG A 82 -11.22 -6.29 3.08
N TYR A 83 -12.12 -5.83 3.93
CA TYR A 83 -13.12 -4.83 3.55
C TYR A 83 -13.39 -3.82 4.67
N GLY A 84 -13.54 -2.56 4.29
CA GLY A 84 -13.46 -1.43 5.20
C GLY A 84 -13.64 -0.10 4.48
N ASN A 85 -13.51 1.01 5.18
CA ASN A 85 -13.75 2.34 4.61
C ASN A 85 -12.67 2.75 3.58
N PHE A 86 -11.41 2.34 3.76
CA PHE A 86 -10.39 2.41 2.69
C PHE A 86 -10.81 1.61 1.45
N ASN A 87 -11.33 0.39 1.62
CA ASN A 87 -11.76 -0.44 0.47
C ASN A 87 -12.99 0.13 -0.24
N LYS A 88 -13.94 0.73 0.49
CA LYS A 88 -15.11 1.40 -0.09
C LYS A 88 -14.72 2.58 -0.97
N LEU A 89 -13.78 3.42 -0.51
CA LEU A 89 -13.27 4.50 -1.34
C LEU A 89 -12.46 3.97 -2.53
N ARG A 90 -11.68 2.89 -2.36
CA ARG A 90 -10.99 2.24 -3.50
C ARG A 90 -11.99 1.71 -4.54
N GLU A 91 -13.07 1.07 -4.10
CA GLU A 91 -14.16 0.63 -5.00
C GLU A 91 -14.80 1.81 -5.73
N LEU A 92 -15.03 2.94 -5.05
CA LEU A 92 -15.53 4.17 -5.69
C LEU A 92 -14.54 4.75 -6.72
N SER A 93 -13.25 4.74 -6.41
CA SER A 93 -12.19 5.13 -7.35
C SER A 93 -12.08 4.16 -8.53
N ASP A 94 -12.18 2.85 -8.29
CA ASP A 94 -12.22 1.79 -9.30
C ASP A 94 -13.41 2.05 -10.26
N ASN A 95 -14.62 2.26 -9.72
CA ASN A 95 -15.84 2.56 -10.50
C ASN A 95 -15.70 3.84 -11.35
N ARG A 96 -15.11 4.90 -10.79
CA ARG A 96 -14.87 6.17 -11.50
C ARG A 96 -13.81 6.05 -12.57
N MET A 97 -12.74 5.28 -12.32
CA MET A 97 -11.77 4.92 -13.35
C MET A 97 -12.43 4.12 -14.47
N HIS A 98 -13.25 3.12 -14.17
CA HIS A 98 -14.01 2.36 -15.16
C HIS A 98 -14.79 3.29 -16.10
N ALA A 99 -15.59 4.20 -15.56
CA ALA A 99 -16.36 5.16 -16.36
C ALA A 99 -15.48 6.01 -17.30
N ILE A 100 -14.29 6.42 -16.85
CA ILE A 100 -13.31 7.16 -17.69
C ILE A 100 -12.72 6.26 -18.79
N LEU A 101 -12.40 5.01 -18.47
CA LEU A 101 -11.79 4.06 -19.42
C LEU A 101 -12.79 3.62 -20.50
N GLU A 102 -14.06 3.39 -20.14
CA GLU A 102 -15.14 3.14 -21.10
C GLU A 102 -15.41 4.35 -22.01
N ASP A 103 -15.46 5.57 -21.45
CA ASP A 103 -15.59 6.79 -22.27
C ASP A 103 -14.41 6.98 -23.23
N ALA A 104 -13.19 6.68 -22.80
CA ALA A 104 -12.03 6.68 -23.69
C ALA A 104 -12.17 5.62 -24.80
N ALA A 105 -12.55 4.40 -24.46
CA ALA A 105 -12.76 3.32 -25.41
C ALA A 105 -13.88 3.63 -26.43
N ALA A 106 -14.93 4.32 -25.99
CA ALA A 106 -16.03 4.79 -26.82
C ALA A 106 -15.73 6.09 -27.61
N GLY A 107 -14.53 6.68 -27.47
CA GLY A 107 -14.15 7.92 -28.16
C GLY A 107 -14.85 9.18 -27.65
N LYS A 108 -15.40 9.15 -26.43
CA LYS A 108 -16.12 10.27 -25.78
C LYS A 108 -15.20 11.18 -24.96
N LEU A 109 -13.97 10.75 -24.69
CA LEU A 109 -13.00 11.49 -23.88
C LEU A 109 -12.22 12.49 -24.74
N THR A 110 -12.16 13.75 -24.30
CA THR A 110 -11.48 14.87 -24.97
C THR A 110 -10.04 15.13 -24.47
N ASP A 111 -9.49 14.23 -23.65
CA ASP A 111 -8.14 14.34 -23.10
C ASP A 111 -7.05 14.11 -24.17
N PRO A 112 -5.90 14.83 -24.15
CA PRO A 112 -4.81 14.64 -25.13
C PRO A 112 -4.28 13.21 -25.24
N ASP A 113 -4.37 12.42 -24.17
CA ASP A 113 -3.92 11.02 -24.13
C ASP A 113 -5.08 10.02 -24.32
N ALA A 114 -6.30 10.47 -24.60
CA ALA A 114 -7.49 9.63 -24.71
C ALA A 114 -7.30 8.41 -25.64
N ALA A 115 -6.59 8.58 -26.76
CA ALA A 115 -6.26 7.48 -27.67
C ALA A 115 -5.34 6.41 -27.03
N LYS A 116 -4.39 6.81 -26.18
CA LYS A 116 -3.51 5.89 -25.44
C LYS A 116 -4.30 5.18 -24.34
N ILE A 117 -5.13 5.92 -23.60
CA ILE A 117 -6.03 5.37 -22.57
C ILE A 117 -6.93 4.29 -23.19
N ALA A 118 -7.58 4.62 -24.32
CA ALA A 118 -8.44 3.71 -25.06
C ALA A 118 -7.69 2.46 -25.56
N ALA A 119 -6.46 2.63 -26.07
CA ALA A 119 -5.65 1.51 -26.57
C ALA A 119 -5.23 0.56 -25.45
N GLY A 120 -4.74 1.08 -24.32
CA GLY A 120 -4.35 0.26 -23.17
C GLY A 120 -5.53 -0.53 -22.59
N TYR A 121 -6.69 0.13 -22.43
CA TYR A 121 -7.89 -0.51 -21.89
C TYR A 121 -8.46 -1.58 -22.85
N LYS A 122 -8.57 -1.27 -24.15
CA LYS A 122 -9.01 -2.25 -25.17
C LYS A 122 -8.11 -3.49 -25.21
N ALA A 123 -6.80 -3.30 -25.14
CA ALA A 123 -5.86 -4.41 -25.08
C ALA A 123 -6.06 -5.30 -23.84
N PHE A 124 -6.43 -4.72 -22.69
CA PHE A 124 -6.70 -5.50 -21.49
C PHE A 124 -8.01 -6.32 -21.60
N MET A 125 -9.03 -5.73 -22.24
CA MET A 125 -10.39 -6.29 -22.33
C MET A 125 -10.58 -7.31 -23.47
N ASP A 126 -9.70 -7.36 -24.47
CA ASP A 126 -9.75 -8.35 -25.56
C ASP A 126 -9.27 -9.74 -25.11
N GLU A 127 -10.12 -10.46 -24.38
CA GLU A 127 -9.83 -11.82 -23.90
C GLU A 127 -9.58 -12.79 -25.06
N ALA A 128 -10.28 -12.64 -26.19
CA ALA A 128 -10.15 -13.53 -27.34
C ALA A 128 -8.75 -13.44 -27.99
N ALA A 129 -8.19 -12.24 -28.12
CA ALA A 129 -6.81 -12.07 -28.58
C ALA A 129 -5.80 -12.66 -27.58
N ILE A 130 -6.03 -12.46 -26.27
CA ILE A 130 -5.13 -12.92 -25.21
C ILE A 130 -5.12 -14.46 -25.10
N GLU A 131 -6.29 -15.12 -25.12
CA GLU A 131 -6.38 -16.59 -25.14
C GLU A 131 -5.70 -17.18 -26.39
N LYS A 132 -5.83 -16.52 -27.55
CA LYS A 132 -5.17 -16.94 -28.80
C LYS A 132 -3.65 -16.78 -28.74
N LEU A 133 -3.14 -15.79 -28.01
CA LEU A 133 -1.71 -15.56 -27.82
C LEU A 133 -1.11 -16.49 -26.78
N ASP A 134 -1.81 -16.77 -25.68
CA ASP A 134 -1.36 -17.65 -24.60
C ASP A 134 0.08 -17.28 -24.13
N ALA A 135 1.02 -18.23 -24.04
CA ALA A 135 2.39 -17.98 -23.61
C ALA A 135 3.28 -17.33 -24.69
N LYS A 136 2.80 -17.18 -25.94
CA LYS A 136 3.63 -16.71 -27.08
C LYS A 136 4.31 -15.35 -26.84
N PRO A 137 3.72 -14.36 -26.15
CA PRO A 137 4.39 -13.09 -25.86
C PRO A 137 5.69 -13.25 -25.05
N LEU A 138 5.84 -14.31 -24.26
CA LEU A 138 7.05 -14.58 -23.47
C LEU A 138 8.19 -15.22 -24.27
N ALA A 139 7.92 -15.72 -25.49
CA ALA A 139 8.89 -16.49 -26.26
C ALA A 139 10.23 -15.76 -26.51
N PRO A 140 10.27 -14.43 -26.78
CA PRO A 140 11.54 -13.70 -26.92
C PRO A 140 12.37 -13.71 -25.63
N GLY A 141 11.75 -13.38 -24.49
CA GLY A 141 12.43 -13.34 -23.18
C GLY A 141 12.89 -14.71 -22.73
N LEU A 142 12.06 -15.74 -22.86
CA LEU A 142 12.42 -17.13 -22.57
C LEU A 142 13.56 -17.64 -23.47
N ALA A 143 13.57 -17.26 -24.75
CA ALA A 143 14.66 -17.59 -25.66
C ALA A 143 15.96 -16.86 -25.30
N GLU A 144 15.90 -15.63 -24.78
CA GLU A 144 17.06 -14.90 -24.28
C GLU A 144 17.65 -15.60 -23.04
N ILE A 145 16.83 -15.92 -22.03
CA ILE A 145 17.27 -16.67 -20.83
C ILE A 145 17.97 -17.97 -21.23
N ARG A 146 17.38 -18.75 -22.15
CA ARG A 146 17.97 -20.04 -22.59
C ARG A 146 19.34 -19.90 -23.24
N ARG A 147 19.60 -18.80 -23.96
CA ARG A 147 20.87 -18.54 -24.65
C ARG A 147 22.03 -18.19 -23.71
N VAL A 148 21.75 -17.73 -22.49
CA VAL A 148 22.77 -17.37 -21.49
C VAL A 148 23.68 -18.57 -21.19
N LYS A 149 25.00 -18.36 -21.34
CA LYS A 149 26.06 -19.38 -21.18
C LYS A 149 26.98 -19.14 -19.98
N SER A 150 26.93 -17.96 -19.38
CA SER A 150 27.84 -17.57 -18.30
C SER A 150 27.15 -16.74 -17.22
N LYS A 151 27.78 -16.62 -16.05
CA LYS A 151 27.35 -15.72 -14.97
C LYS A 151 27.34 -14.28 -15.44
N ASP A 152 28.34 -13.84 -16.18
CA ASP A 152 28.42 -12.45 -16.65
C ASP A 152 27.27 -12.11 -17.62
N GLU A 153 26.90 -13.02 -18.51
CA GLU A 153 25.72 -12.88 -19.37
C GLU A 153 24.41 -12.87 -18.57
N PHE A 154 24.31 -13.67 -17.49
CA PHE A 154 23.16 -13.62 -16.60
C PHE A 154 23.10 -12.31 -15.80
N THR A 155 24.25 -11.74 -15.43
CA THR A 155 24.35 -10.42 -14.79
C THR A 155 23.89 -9.30 -15.74
N VAL A 156 24.22 -9.39 -17.04
CA VAL A 156 23.65 -8.51 -18.08
C VAL A 156 22.13 -8.65 -18.15
N LEU A 157 21.60 -9.87 -18.05
CA LEU A 157 20.16 -10.12 -18.08
C LEU A 157 19.45 -9.48 -16.88
N MET A 158 19.96 -9.67 -15.65
CA MET A 158 19.42 -9.03 -14.45
C MET A 158 19.49 -7.49 -14.52
N GLY A 159 20.51 -6.93 -15.19
CA GLY A 159 20.62 -5.49 -15.41
C GLY A 159 19.45 -4.89 -16.20
N LYS A 160 18.78 -5.69 -17.03
CA LYS A 160 17.60 -5.29 -17.80
C LYS A 160 16.29 -5.29 -17.00
N ALA A 161 16.30 -5.71 -15.72
CA ALA A 161 15.08 -5.90 -14.94
C ALA A 161 14.15 -4.67 -14.91
N ASN A 162 14.70 -3.45 -14.88
CA ASN A 162 13.88 -2.23 -14.87
C ASN A 162 13.28 -1.84 -16.23
N ASN A 163 13.72 -2.43 -17.35
CA ASN A 163 13.29 -2.07 -18.70
C ASN A 163 12.65 -3.23 -19.49
N SER A 164 12.34 -4.33 -18.83
CA SER A 164 11.83 -5.58 -19.41
C SER A 164 11.05 -6.38 -18.36
N GLY A 165 10.63 -7.61 -18.68
CA GLY A 165 10.05 -8.54 -17.71
C GLY A 165 11.08 -9.35 -16.88
N PHE A 166 12.37 -9.05 -16.95
CA PHE A 166 13.40 -9.77 -16.17
C PHE A 166 13.47 -9.31 -14.72
N THR A 167 14.17 -10.09 -13.89
CA THR A 167 14.22 -9.92 -12.42
C THR A 167 15.67 -9.75 -11.99
N SER A 168 15.92 -9.11 -10.85
CA SER A 168 17.27 -8.95 -10.31
C SER A 168 17.33 -9.39 -8.85
N LEU A 169 18.43 -10.03 -8.47
CA LEU A 169 18.77 -10.34 -7.08
C LEU A 169 19.23 -9.10 -6.30
N LEU A 170 19.77 -8.12 -7.02
CA LEU A 170 20.30 -6.86 -6.49
C LEU A 170 19.71 -5.68 -7.31
N PRO A 171 18.37 -5.49 -7.31
CA PRO A 171 17.73 -4.47 -8.12
C PRO A 171 18.22 -3.07 -7.77
N VAL A 172 18.30 -2.22 -8.81
CA VAL A 172 18.67 -0.80 -8.67
C VAL A 172 17.45 0.08 -8.87
N GLY A 173 17.39 1.19 -8.15
CA GLY A 173 16.38 2.22 -8.31
C GLY A 173 17.01 3.60 -8.29
N ILE A 174 16.26 4.61 -8.71
CA ILE A 174 16.70 6.01 -8.70
C ILE A 174 15.78 6.77 -7.78
N GLY A 175 16.35 7.45 -6.79
CA GLY A 175 15.61 8.25 -5.80
C GLY A 175 16.37 9.50 -5.41
N VAL A 176 15.82 10.29 -4.50
CA VAL A 176 16.50 11.47 -3.94
C VAL A 176 17.64 11.02 -3.02
N ASP A 177 18.83 11.62 -3.13
CA ASP A 177 19.96 11.32 -2.24
C ASP A 177 19.65 11.80 -0.82
N ALA A 178 19.48 10.87 0.12
CA ALA A 178 19.11 11.19 1.49
C ALA A 178 20.09 12.14 2.20
N LYS A 179 21.38 12.21 1.81
CA LYS A 179 22.34 13.19 2.36
C LYS A 179 22.64 14.36 1.42
N ALA A 180 21.97 14.44 0.26
CA ALA A 180 22.03 15.59 -0.64
C ALA A 180 20.71 15.73 -1.43
N PRO A 181 19.61 16.13 -0.75
CA PRO A 181 18.23 16.08 -1.28
C PRO A 181 17.91 17.06 -2.41
N THR A 182 18.94 17.68 -3.00
CA THR A 182 18.92 18.50 -4.21
C THR A 182 19.28 17.71 -5.47
N ARG A 183 19.85 16.50 -5.34
CA ARG A 183 20.19 15.59 -6.45
C ARG A 183 19.55 14.22 -6.30
N TYR A 184 19.39 13.52 -7.41
CA TYR A 184 19.09 12.10 -7.43
C TYR A 184 20.34 11.26 -7.18
N ALA A 185 20.14 10.01 -6.76
CA ALA A 185 21.16 8.98 -6.66
C ALA A 185 20.60 7.62 -7.06
N VAL A 186 21.49 6.73 -7.53
CA VAL A 186 21.16 5.31 -7.71
C VAL A 186 21.31 4.60 -6.36
N GLY A 187 20.25 3.92 -5.95
CA GLY A 187 20.26 2.99 -4.83
C GLY A 187 20.20 1.55 -5.33
N ALA A 188 20.75 0.62 -4.55
CA ALA A 188 20.60 -0.82 -4.73
C ALA A 188 20.05 -1.46 -3.46
N THR A 189 19.26 -2.52 -3.59
CA THR A 189 18.73 -3.30 -2.44
C THR A 189 18.76 -4.79 -2.75
N ASN A 190 18.45 -5.66 -1.78
CA ASN A 190 18.30 -7.09 -2.00
C ASN A 190 16.88 -7.44 -2.51
N GLY A 191 16.80 -8.39 -3.44
CA GLY A 191 15.55 -8.88 -4.02
C GLY A 191 15.59 -10.40 -4.30
N GLY A 192 14.71 -10.83 -5.22
CA GLY A 192 14.73 -12.18 -5.79
C GLY A 192 14.06 -13.31 -5.00
N LEU A 193 13.28 -12.97 -3.97
CA LEU A 193 12.36 -13.90 -3.30
C LEU A 193 10.98 -13.85 -3.97
N GLY A 194 10.36 -14.99 -4.25
CA GLY A 194 8.98 -15.06 -4.73
C GLY A 194 7.91 -15.28 -3.66
N LEU A 195 8.22 -15.24 -2.36
CA LEU A 195 7.23 -15.19 -1.26
C LEU A 195 7.23 -13.82 -0.55
N PRO A 196 6.15 -13.43 0.15
CA PRO A 196 5.98 -12.05 0.64
C PRO A 196 7.05 -11.54 1.62
N ASP A 197 7.75 -12.42 2.32
CA ASP A 197 8.85 -12.07 3.21
C ASP A 197 9.85 -13.23 3.36
N ARG A 198 11.08 -12.93 3.84
CA ARG A 198 12.06 -13.97 4.20
C ARG A 198 11.50 -14.98 5.19
N ASP A 199 10.65 -14.53 6.11
CA ASP A 199 10.08 -15.39 7.16
C ASP A 199 9.19 -16.51 6.60
N TYR A 200 8.61 -16.36 5.41
CA TYR A 200 7.87 -17.43 4.72
C TYR A 200 8.76 -18.63 4.32
N TYR A 201 10.08 -18.43 4.22
CA TYR A 201 11.03 -19.51 3.93
C TYR A 201 11.59 -20.17 5.21
N LEU A 202 11.55 -19.46 6.34
CA LEU A 202 12.37 -19.74 7.53
C LEU A 202 11.55 -20.13 8.78
N LYS A 203 10.31 -19.64 8.93
CA LYS A 203 9.48 -19.95 10.10
C LYS A 203 8.62 -21.21 9.85
N PRO A 204 8.53 -22.14 10.81
CA PRO A 204 7.71 -23.36 10.68
C PRO A 204 6.25 -23.09 10.30
N ASP A 205 5.65 -22.01 10.84
CA ASP A 205 4.27 -21.59 10.60
C ASP A 205 3.93 -21.33 9.12
N PHE A 206 4.95 -21.11 8.27
CA PHE A 206 4.79 -20.90 6.83
C PHE A 206 5.25 -22.09 5.96
N ALA A 207 5.65 -23.21 6.57
CA ALA A 207 6.15 -24.39 5.83
C ALA A 207 5.14 -24.93 4.80
N GLU A 208 3.84 -24.92 5.10
CA GLU A 208 2.79 -25.30 4.14
C GLU A 208 2.72 -24.32 2.96
N LYS A 209 2.79 -23.01 3.21
CA LYS A 209 2.79 -21.97 2.16
C LYS A 209 4.03 -22.09 1.27
N LYS A 210 5.19 -22.42 1.84
CA LYS A 210 6.44 -22.71 1.13
C LYS A 210 6.33 -23.96 0.23
N ALA A 211 5.68 -25.02 0.71
CA ALA A 211 5.45 -26.24 -0.08
C ALA A 211 4.49 -25.98 -1.25
N LYS A 212 3.41 -25.20 -1.03
CA LYS A 212 2.49 -24.78 -2.11
C LYS A 212 3.15 -23.83 -3.11
N TYR A 213 4.10 -23.00 -2.66
CA TYR A 213 4.92 -22.18 -3.54
C TYR A 213 5.79 -23.03 -4.46
N GLU A 214 6.44 -24.09 -3.97
CA GLU A 214 7.19 -25.03 -4.82
C GLU A 214 6.30 -25.66 -5.91
N ALA A 215 5.08 -26.08 -5.54
CA ALA A 215 4.11 -26.60 -6.50
C ALA A 215 3.69 -25.55 -7.55
N TYR A 216 3.50 -24.30 -7.13
CA TYR A 216 3.18 -23.18 -8.02
C TYR A 216 4.35 -22.87 -8.99
N VAL A 217 5.59 -22.83 -8.51
CA VAL A 217 6.79 -22.67 -9.35
C VAL A 217 6.86 -23.77 -10.41
N ALA A 218 6.64 -25.04 -10.03
CA ALA A 218 6.60 -26.15 -10.97
C ALA A 218 5.47 -26.01 -12.00
N GLN A 219 4.28 -25.55 -11.57
CA GLN A 219 3.14 -25.31 -12.46
C GLN A 219 3.47 -24.24 -13.51
N MET A 220 4.03 -23.10 -13.09
CA MET A 220 4.38 -21.99 -13.98
C MET A 220 5.48 -22.38 -14.98
N LEU A 221 6.54 -23.05 -14.52
CA LEU A 221 7.59 -23.61 -15.38
C LEU A 221 7.02 -24.60 -16.41
N THR A 222 6.06 -25.45 -16.01
CA THR A 222 5.36 -26.36 -16.92
C THR A 222 4.57 -25.58 -17.98
N MET A 223 3.88 -24.52 -17.58
CA MET A 223 3.02 -23.75 -18.48
C MET A 223 3.76 -22.97 -19.56
N VAL A 224 5.03 -22.58 -19.30
CA VAL A 224 5.94 -21.96 -20.29
C VAL A 224 6.88 -22.96 -21.00
N GLY A 225 6.70 -24.27 -20.78
CA GLY A 225 7.51 -25.30 -21.41
C GLY A 225 8.97 -25.30 -20.97
N TRP A 226 9.25 -24.99 -19.70
CA TRP A 226 10.59 -25.12 -19.14
C TRP A 226 10.89 -26.57 -18.76
N ASP A 227 12.10 -27.02 -19.06
CA ASP A 227 12.50 -28.41 -18.86
C ASP A 227 12.54 -28.77 -17.37
N LYS A 228 12.23 -30.03 -17.04
CA LYS A 228 12.30 -30.58 -15.68
C LYS A 228 11.64 -29.69 -14.60
N PRO A 229 10.37 -29.26 -14.76
CA PRO A 229 9.78 -28.21 -13.94
C PRO A 229 9.76 -28.53 -12.43
N ALA A 230 9.55 -29.79 -12.05
CA ALA A 230 9.55 -30.22 -10.65
C ALA A 230 10.95 -30.27 -10.00
N GLU A 231 12.00 -30.63 -10.76
CA GLU A 231 13.40 -30.57 -10.27
C GLU A 231 13.83 -29.10 -10.11
N ASN A 232 13.51 -28.28 -11.11
CA ASN A 232 13.83 -26.86 -11.11
C ASN A 232 13.08 -26.09 -10.01
N ALA A 233 11.81 -26.39 -9.73
CA ALA A 233 11.07 -25.77 -8.63
C ALA A 233 11.74 -26.00 -7.27
N LYS A 234 12.19 -27.22 -6.98
CA LYS A 234 12.95 -27.55 -5.76
C LYS A 234 14.25 -26.77 -5.69
N ALA A 235 15.00 -26.70 -6.79
CA ALA A 235 16.24 -25.94 -6.85
C ALA A 235 16.02 -24.42 -6.65
N ILE A 236 14.95 -23.87 -7.22
CA ILE A 236 14.52 -22.48 -7.05
C ILE A 236 14.16 -22.19 -5.59
N VAL A 237 13.30 -23.01 -4.96
CA VAL A 237 12.89 -22.79 -3.56
C VAL A 237 14.06 -22.97 -2.59
N ALA A 238 14.99 -23.88 -2.87
CA ALA A 238 16.24 -24.01 -2.11
C ALA A 238 17.14 -22.77 -2.25
N PHE A 239 17.34 -22.28 -3.47
CA PHE A 239 18.08 -21.04 -3.76
C PHE A 239 17.46 -19.82 -3.07
N GLU A 240 16.15 -19.61 -3.21
CA GLU A 240 15.43 -18.52 -2.55
C GLU A 240 15.43 -18.65 -1.01
N THR A 241 15.53 -19.88 -0.46
CA THR A 241 15.73 -20.07 0.99
C THR A 241 17.09 -19.52 1.43
N GLN A 242 18.18 -19.78 0.68
CA GLN A 242 19.50 -19.21 0.99
C GLN A 242 19.50 -17.68 0.89
N LEU A 243 18.80 -17.12 -0.09
CA LEU A 243 18.59 -15.67 -0.20
C LEU A 243 17.80 -15.11 1.00
N ALA A 244 16.78 -15.83 1.48
CA ALA A 244 16.01 -15.44 2.66
C ALA A 244 16.87 -15.46 3.94
N GLU A 245 17.70 -16.49 4.13
CA GLU A 245 18.68 -16.57 5.23
C GLU A 245 19.63 -15.37 5.22
N ALA A 246 20.17 -15.01 4.05
CA ALA A 246 21.07 -13.87 3.86
C ALA A 246 20.40 -12.50 4.01
N SER A 247 19.08 -12.41 3.81
CA SER A 247 18.32 -11.17 3.79
C SER A 247 18.10 -10.56 5.17
N TRP A 248 18.05 -9.22 5.22
CA TRP A 248 17.67 -8.45 6.42
C TRP A 248 16.18 -8.61 6.75
N THR A 249 15.85 -8.53 8.05
CA THR A 249 14.47 -8.40 8.53
C THR A 249 13.85 -7.06 8.11
N ARG A 250 12.52 -6.96 8.08
CA ARG A 250 11.84 -5.69 7.77
C ARG A 250 12.14 -4.59 8.79
N VAL A 251 12.38 -4.96 10.05
CA VAL A 251 12.80 -4.02 11.12
C VAL A 251 14.15 -3.38 10.80
N GLU A 252 15.11 -4.15 10.28
CA GLU A 252 16.41 -3.60 9.87
C GLU A 252 16.31 -2.77 8.58
N ARG A 253 15.48 -3.19 7.62
CA ARG A 253 15.32 -2.54 6.31
C ARG A 253 14.67 -1.15 6.37
N ARG A 254 13.99 -0.79 7.46
CA ARG A 254 13.43 0.57 7.67
C ARG A 254 14.38 1.55 8.38
N ASP A 255 15.53 1.10 8.87
CA ASP A 255 16.48 1.98 9.56
C ASP A 255 17.31 2.80 8.55
N ARG A 256 17.00 4.11 8.45
CA ARG A 256 17.57 5.02 7.45
C ARG A 256 19.08 5.23 7.58
N ASP A 257 19.66 5.01 8.76
CA ASP A 257 21.11 5.09 8.93
C ASP A 257 21.79 3.83 8.36
N LYS A 258 21.22 2.65 8.67
CA LYS A 258 21.73 1.36 8.19
C LYS A 258 21.58 1.18 6.69
N THR A 259 20.59 1.81 6.05
CA THR A 259 20.37 1.73 4.60
C THR A 259 21.19 2.74 3.78
N TYR A 260 21.93 3.66 4.41
CA TYR A 260 22.75 4.65 3.70
C TYR A 260 24.23 4.24 3.61
N ASN A 261 24.57 3.36 2.67
CA ASN A 261 25.95 2.91 2.44
C ASN A 261 26.41 3.28 1.02
N PRO A 262 26.87 4.52 0.77
CA PRO A 262 27.41 4.91 -0.53
C PRO A 262 28.72 4.18 -0.80
N MET A 263 28.83 3.58 -1.98
CA MET A 263 30.04 2.94 -2.50
C MET A 263 30.30 3.44 -3.92
N SER A 264 31.57 3.57 -4.30
CA SER A 264 31.95 3.70 -5.70
C SER A 264 31.68 2.39 -6.46
N ARG A 265 31.60 2.46 -7.79
CA ARG A 265 31.47 1.26 -8.64
C ARG A 265 32.63 0.27 -8.43
N ALA A 266 33.85 0.76 -8.17
CA ALA A 266 35.02 -0.07 -7.90
C ALA A 266 34.90 -0.80 -6.55
N GLU A 267 34.56 -0.07 -5.49
CA GLU A 267 34.32 -0.66 -4.15
C GLU A 267 33.18 -1.68 -4.19
N LEU A 268 32.09 -1.38 -4.91
CA LEU A 268 30.94 -2.29 -5.00
C LEU A 268 31.31 -3.61 -5.70
N ASN A 269 32.06 -3.58 -6.81
CA ASN A 269 32.58 -4.80 -7.45
C ASN A 269 33.48 -5.61 -6.49
N ALA A 270 34.36 -4.95 -5.74
CA ALA A 270 35.22 -5.61 -4.76
C ALA A 270 34.44 -6.18 -3.56
N PHE A 271 33.35 -5.53 -3.17
CA PHE A 271 32.46 -5.91 -2.08
C PHE A 271 31.52 -7.07 -2.43
N THR A 272 31.20 -7.25 -3.72
CA THR A 272 30.35 -8.35 -4.21
C THR A 272 31.07 -9.20 -5.27
N PRO A 273 32.14 -9.93 -4.91
CA PRO A 273 32.87 -10.77 -5.86
C PRO A 273 31.94 -11.83 -6.47
N GLY A 274 32.03 -11.99 -7.79
CA GLY A 274 31.15 -12.85 -8.58
C GLY A 274 29.93 -12.16 -9.21
N PHE A 275 29.71 -10.86 -8.95
CA PHE A 275 28.66 -10.04 -9.59
C PHE A 275 29.29 -8.84 -10.32
N ASP A 276 29.30 -8.87 -11.66
CA ASP A 276 29.87 -7.81 -12.51
C ASP A 276 28.94 -6.58 -12.58
N TRP A 277 29.14 -5.61 -11.68
CA TRP A 277 28.38 -4.37 -11.66
C TRP A 277 28.65 -3.48 -12.87
N ASN A 278 29.78 -3.64 -13.56
CA ASN A 278 30.07 -2.83 -14.74
C ASN A 278 29.12 -3.22 -15.88
N ARG A 279 28.98 -4.53 -16.14
CA ARG A 279 28.02 -5.06 -17.10
C ARG A 279 26.58 -4.82 -16.67
N TYR A 280 26.27 -5.01 -15.39
CA TYR A 280 24.93 -4.77 -14.85
C TYR A 280 24.47 -3.33 -15.09
N LEU A 281 25.28 -2.33 -14.71
CA LEU A 281 24.91 -0.92 -14.85
C LEU A 281 24.82 -0.49 -16.32
N VAL A 282 25.67 -1.01 -17.20
CA VAL A 282 25.53 -0.78 -18.66
C VAL A 282 24.20 -1.33 -19.18
N ALA A 283 23.82 -2.56 -18.80
CA ALA A 283 22.55 -3.17 -19.20
C ALA A 283 21.31 -2.46 -18.61
N ALA A 284 21.46 -1.87 -17.41
CA ALA A 284 20.46 -1.02 -16.79
C ALA A 284 20.34 0.38 -17.42
N GLY A 285 21.15 0.74 -18.42
CA GLY A 285 21.16 2.09 -19.01
C GLY A 285 21.82 3.14 -18.12
N LEU A 286 22.69 2.70 -17.19
CA LEU A 286 23.41 3.50 -16.20
C LEU A 286 24.95 3.47 -16.37
N PRO A 287 25.50 3.56 -17.61
CA PRO A 287 26.93 3.34 -17.86
C PRO A 287 27.87 4.31 -17.14
N ASN A 288 27.37 5.50 -16.76
CA ASN A 288 28.11 6.61 -16.16
C ASN A 288 27.87 6.76 -14.64
N VAL A 289 27.24 5.78 -13.98
CA VAL A 289 26.96 5.83 -12.54
C VAL A 289 28.14 5.31 -11.74
N ASP A 290 28.91 6.22 -11.17
CA ASP A 290 30.13 5.89 -10.43
C ASP A 290 29.92 5.71 -8.92
N ARG A 291 28.75 6.06 -8.40
CA ARG A 291 28.39 5.92 -6.97
C ARG A 291 26.98 5.36 -6.79
N ILE A 292 26.85 4.34 -5.94
CA ILE A 292 25.62 3.61 -5.65
C ILE A 292 25.40 3.57 -4.13
N ILE A 293 24.16 3.78 -3.67
CA ILE A 293 23.80 3.66 -2.25
C ILE A 293 23.28 2.24 -1.98
N VAL A 294 24.03 1.44 -1.21
CA VAL A 294 23.68 0.04 -0.89
C VAL A 294 22.78 -0.01 0.34
N SER A 295 21.55 -0.52 0.19
CA SER A 295 20.52 -0.48 1.24
C SER A 295 20.66 -1.58 2.30
N THR A 296 21.20 -2.75 1.95
CA THR A 296 21.31 -3.89 2.88
C THR A 296 22.74 -4.43 2.85
N ASN A 297 23.70 -3.60 3.27
CA ASN A 297 25.13 -3.80 3.04
C ASN A 297 25.65 -5.19 3.44
N THR A 298 25.31 -5.72 4.62
CA THR A 298 25.80 -7.05 5.07
C THR A 298 25.10 -8.23 4.40
N ALA A 299 24.01 -8.01 3.67
CA ALA A 299 23.35 -9.03 2.84
C ALA A 299 23.98 -9.11 1.44
N PHE A 300 24.43 -7.99 0.86
CA PHE A 300 24.99 -7.92 -0.50
C PHE A 300 26.10 -8.92 -0.80
N PRO A 301 27.19 -9.04 0.00
CA PRO A 301 28.26 -10.01 -0.27
C PRO A 301 27.78 -11.46 -0.16
N LYS A 302 26.80 -11.72 0.72
CA LYS A 302 26.19 -13.05 0.88
C LYS A 302 25.34 -13.41 -0.35
N VAL A 303 24.48 -12.49 -0.81
CA VAL A 303 23.66 -12.67 -2.02
C VAL A 303 24.53 -12.83 -3.25
N ALA A 304 25.61 -12.05 -3.39
CA ALA A 304 26.57 -12.20 -4.49
C ALA A 304 27.30 -13.54 -4.47
N LYS A 305 27.68 -14.03 -3.27
CA LYS A 305 28.26 -15.38 -3.12
C LYS A 305 27.26 -16.48 -3.47
N ILE A 306 26.03 -16.43 -2.94
CA ILE A 306 24.95 -17.38 -3.25
C ILE A 306 24.69 -17.39 -4.77
N TYR A 307 24.63 -16.21 -5.38
CA TYR A 307 24.54 -16.05 -6.83
C TYR A 307 25.69 -16.74 -7.57
N ALA A 308 26.95 -16.52 -7.16
CA ALA A 308 28.12 -17.13 -7.79
C ALA A 308 28.11 -18.66 -7.69
N ASP A 309 27.84 -19.19 -6.49
CA ASP A 309 27.88 -20.63 -6.17
C ASP A 309 26.72 -21.43 -6.80
N THR A 310 25.56 -20.81 -7.05
CA THR A 310 24.36 -21.49 -7.59
C THR A 310 24.58 -22.01 -9.01
N PRO A 311 24.09 -23.18 -9.43
CA PRO A 311 24.20 -23.63 -10.83
C PRO A 311 23.52 -22.66 -11.82
N LEU A 312 24.13 -22.43 -12.99
CA LEU A 312 23.58 -21.49 -13.99
C LEU A 312 22.19 -21.90 -14.48
N ASP A 313 21.92 -23.20 -14.62
CA ASP A 313 20.60 -23.68 -15.05
C ASP A 313 19.51 -23.43 -13.99
N THR A 314 19.84 -23.47 -12.70
CA THR A 314 18.94 -23.06 -11.61
C THR A 314 18.60 -21.58 -11.71
N LEU A 315 19.58 -20.72 -11.99
CA LEU A 315 19.33 -19.28 -12.21
C LEU A 315 18.46 -19.02 -13.44
N LYS A 316 18.70 -19.75 -14.54
CA LYS A 316 17.90 -19.66 -15.77
C LYS A 316 16.46 -20.11 -15.52
N ALA A 317 16.26 -21.20 -14.76
CA ALA A 317 14.92 -21.64 -14.36
C ALA A 317 14.24 -20.63 -13.40
N TRP A 318 14.97 -20.09 -12.43
CA TRP A 318 14.49 -19.01 -11.55
C TRP A 318 14.00 -17.81 -12.37
N GLN A 319 14.80 -17.33 -13.33
CA GLN A 319 14.41 -16.19 -14.15
C GLN A 319 13.21 -16.50 -15.06
N ALA A 320 13.11 -17.73 -15.58
CA ALA A 320 11.98 -18.16 -16.39
C ALA A 320 10.68 -18.29 -15.57
N PHE A 321 10.79 -18.70 -14.30
CA PHE A 321 9.67 -18.69 -13.35
C PHE A 321 9.19 -17.26 -13.08
N HIS A 322 10.08 -16.33 -12.70
CA HIS A 322 9.67 -14.95 -12.39
C HIS A 322 9.10 -14.23 -13.61
N VAL A 323 9.70 -14.38 -14.81
CA VAL A 323 9.12 -13.88 -16.08
C VAL A 323 7.72 -14.43 -16.34
N ALA A 324 7.45 -15.69 -16.00
CA ALA A 324 6.12 -16.28 -16.15
C ALA A 324 5.12 -15.74 -15.11
N ASP A 325 5.55 -15.56 -13.86
CA ASP A 325 4.72 -15.09 -12.74
C ASP A 325 4.36 -13.61 -12.84
N ASP A 326 5.34 -12.74 -13.10
CA ASP A 326 5.13 -11.30 -13.29
C ASP A 326 4.25 -11.01 -14.51
N ALA A 327 4.37 -11.82 -15.56
CA ALA A 327 3.53 -11.71 -16.76
C ALA A 327 2.12 -12.31 -16.60
N ALA A 328 1.91 -13.25 -15.67
CA ALA A 328 0.70 -14.06 -15.59
C ALA A 328 -0.63 -13.28 -15.59
N PRO A 329 -0.77 -12.11 -14.92
CA PRO A 329 -1.99 -11.30 -14.96
C PRO A 329 -2.40 -10.79 -16.35
N TYR A 330 -1.48 -10.85 -17.33
CA TYR A 330 -1.59 -10.27 -18.67
C TYR A 330 -1.62 -11.32 -19.80
N LEU A 331 -1.65 -12.61 -19.45
CA LEU A 331 -1.66 -13.73 -20.39
C LEU A 331 -3.04 -14.42 -20.38
N SER A 332 -3.13 -15.59 -21.03
CA SER A 332 -4.35 -16.40 -21.07
C SER A 332 -4.83 -16.83 -19.68
N LYS A 333 -6.11 -17.20 -19.60
CA LYS A 333 -6.83 -17.56 -18.38
C LYS A 333 -6.10 -18.59 -17.53
N ARG A 334 -5.39 -19.56 -18.12
CA ARG A 334 -4.64 -20.58 -17.36
C ARG A 334 -3.49 -19.99 -16.52
N PHE A 335 -2.82 -18.94 -17.00
CA PHE A 335 -1.80 -18.22 -16.23
C PHE A 335 -2.44 -17.33 -15.16
N VAL A 336 -3.45 -16.56 -15.56
CA VAL A 336 -4.22 -15.68 -14.67
C VAL A 336 -4.79 -16.47 -13.48
N ASP A 337 -5.45 -17.58 -13.75
CA ASP A 337 -6.08 -18.43 -12.71
C ASP A 337 -5.04 -19.06 -11.78
N ALA A 338 -3.90 -19.51 -12.29
CA ALA A 338 -2.83 -20.10 -11.48
C ALA A 338 -2.17 -19.05 -10.56
N ASN A 339 -1.85 -17.87 -11.11
CA ASN A 339 -1.31 -16.76 -10.35
C ASN A 339 -2.31 -16.30 -9.28
N TYR A 340 -3.59 -16.11 -9.64
CA TYR A 340 -4.65 -15.82 -8.68
C TYR A 340 -4.77 -16.87 -7.57
N ALA A 341 -4.78 -18.17 -7.93
CA ALA A 341 -4.93 -19.27 -6.97
C ALA A 341 -3.81 -19.28 -5.93
N PHE A 342 -2.58 -18.96 -6.31
CA PHE A 342 -1.47 -18.86 -5.36
C PHE A 342 -1.37 -17.48 -4.69
N ARG A 343 -1.23 -16.40 -5.48
CA ARG A 343 -0.93 -15.04 -5.02
C ARG A 343 -2.04 -14.40 -4.19
N LEU A 344 -3.31 -14.64 -4.53
CA LEU A 344 -4.45 -13.97 -3.90
C LEU A 344 -5.30 -14.92 -3.06
N LYS A 345 -5.58 -16.13 -3.57
CA LYS A 345 -6.39 -17.11 -2.83
C LYS A 345 -5.60 -17.81 -1.72
N GLU A 346 -4.46 -18.42 -2.03
CA GLU A 346 -3.67 -19.16 -1.03
C GLU A 346 -2.92 -18.24 -0.04
N LEU A 347 -2.26 -17.18 -0.52
CA LEU A 347 -1.48 -16.30 0.36
C LEU A 347 -2.33 -15.28 1.13
N ALA A 348 -3.37 -14.70 0.50
CA ALA A 348 -4.18 -13.62 1.06
C ALA A 348 -5.66 -14.00 1.35
N GLY A 349 -6.04 -15.27 1.16
CA GLY A 349 -7.36 -15.79 1.52
C GLY A 349 -8.52 -15.32 0.63
N GLN A 350 -8.26 -14.73 -0.54
CA GLN A 350 -9.30 -14.12 -1.40
C GLN A 350 -10.13 -15.19 -2.15
N PRO A 351 -11.45 -15.37 -1.88
CA PRO A 351 -12.24 -16.49 -2.42
C PRO A 351 -12.45 -16.50 -3.94
N GLU A 352 -12.55 -15.32 -4.55
CA GLU A 352 -12.78 -15.13 -5.99
C GLU A 352 -11.79 -14.11 -6.59
N GLN A 353 -11.60 -14.15 -7.91
CA GLN A 353 -10.78 -13.17 -8.62
C GLN A 353 -11.59 -11.92 -8.96
N GLN A 354 -10.96 -10.74 -8.87
CA GLN A 354 -11.58 -9.49 -9.31
C GLN A 354 -11.96 -9.53 -10.80
N VAL A 355 -13.17 -9.03 -11.07
CA VAL A 355 -13.71 -8.85 -12.42
C VAL A 355 -12.74 -8.08 -13.32
N ARG A 356 -12.74 -8.41 -14.61
CA ARG A 356 -11.63 -8.04 -15.53
C ARG A 356 -11.38 -6.54 -15.62
N TRP A 357 -12.43 -5.72 -15.59
CA TRP A 357 -12.31 -4.27 -15.67
C TRP A 357 -11.55 -3.65 -14.47
N LYS A 358 -11.64 -4.23 -13.24
CA LYS A 358 -10.88 -3.75 -12.07
C LYS A 358 -9.38 -3.99 -12.26
N ARG A 359 -9.03 -5.16 -12.83
CA ARG A 359 -7.66 -5.51 -13.20
C ARG A 359 -7.14 -4.60 -14.33
N ALA A 360 -7.99 -4.28 -15.31
CA ALA A 360 -7.69 -3.28 -16.35
C ALA A 360 -7.44 -1.89 -15.74
N GLY A 361 -8.28 -1.43 -14.81
CA GLY A 361 -8.09 -0.17 -14.08
C GLY A 361 -6.76 -0.12 -13.31
N THR A 362 -6.37 -1.23 -12.67
CA THR A 362 -5.06 -1.36 -12.01
C THR A 362 -3.90 -1.19 -12.99
N PHE A 363 -3.95 -1.87 -14.15
CA PHE A 363 -2.95 -1.73 -15.22
C PHE A 363 -2.89 -0.28 -15.75
N MET A 364 -4.04 0.33 -16.05
CA MET A 364 -4.10 1.70 -16.59
C MET A 364 -3.61 2.75 -15.57
N ASN A 365 -3.87 2.55 -14.28
CA ASN A 365 -3.34 3.40 -13.22
C ASN A 365 -1.81 3.31 -13.08
N GLY A 366 -1.21 2.15 -13.39
CA GLY A 366 0.25 2.00 -13.48
C GLY A 366 0.84 2.61 -14.75
N ALA A 367 0.23 2.36 -15.91
CA ALA A 367 0.75 2.77 -17.22
C ALA A 367 0.58 4.26 -17.54
N LEU A 368 -0.58 4.84 -17.18
CA LEU A 368 -1.02 6.21 -17.54
C LEU A 368 -1.64 6.94 -16.35
N GLY A 369 -1.21 6.62 -15.12
CA GLY A 369 -1.84 7.04 -13.88
C GLY A 369 -2.11 8.54 -13.73
N GLU A 370 -1.17 9.41 -14.11
CA GLU A 370 -1.38 10.86 -14.05
C GLU A 370 -2.36 11.37 -15.12
N SER A 371 -2.35 10.77 -16.31
CA SER A 371 -3.27 11.11 -17.40
C SER A 371 -4.71 10.71 -17.05
N VAL A 372 -4.92 9.50 -16.51
CA VAL A 372 -6.22 9.08 -15.94
C VAL A 372 -6.61 9.98 -14.77
N GLY A 373 -5.63 10.38 -13.94
CA GLY A 373 -5.83 11.28 -12.80
C GLY A 373 -6.30 12.69 -13.17
N ARG A 374 -5.78 13.25 -14.27
CA ARG A 374 -6.21 14.53 -14.86
C ARG A 374 -7.70 14.52 -15.18
N VAL A 375 -8.19 13.44 -15.76
CA VAL A 375 -9.62 13.25 -16.05
C VAL A 375 -10.43 12.99 -14.77
N TYR A 376 -9.88 12.20 -13.84
CA TYR A 376 -10.52 11.89 -12.55
C TYR A 376 -10.83 13.15 -11.74
N VAL A 377 -9.86 14.05 -11.57
CA VAL A 377 -10.07 15.27 -10.78
C VAL A 377 -11.02 16.25 -11.48
N ALA A 378 -10.92 16.39 -12.80
CA ALA A 378 -11.83 17.22 -13.59
C ALA A 378 -13.31 16.78 -13.50
N ARG A 379 -13.57 15.48 -13.24
CA ARG A 379 -14.92 14.93 -13.09
C ARG A 379 -15.41 14.82 -11.64
N TYR A 380 -14.51 14.56 -10.68
CA TYR A 380 -14.89 14.03 -9.36
C TYR A 380 -14.27 14.75 -8.15
N PHE A 381 -13.49 15.83 -8.35
CA PHE A 381 -12.93 16.61 -7.24
C PHE A 381 -13.26 18.11 -7.35
N PRO A 382 -14.18 18.64 -6.53
CA PRO A 382 -14.59 20.04 -6.62
C PRO A 382 -13.56 20.99 -5.98
N PRO A 383 -13.23 22.14 -6.61
CA PRO A 383 -12.18 23.05 -6.12
C PRO A 383 -12.37 23.56 -4.69
N GLU A 384 -13.59 23.76 -4.19
CA GLU A 384 -13.83 24.23 -2.82
C GLU A 384 -13.37 23.24 -1.75
N SER A 385 -13.24 21.95 -2.10
CA SER A 385 -12.67 20.95 -1.18
C SER A 385 -11.17 21.16 -0.97
N LYS A 386 -10.42 21.68 -1.95
CA LYS A 386 -8.98 22.00 -1.78
C LYS A 386 -8.80 23.08 -0.72
N ALA A 387 -9.53 24.19 -0.83
CA ALA A 387 -9.44 25.32 0.10
C ALA A 387 -9.83 24.96 1.55
N LYS A 388 -10.84 24.09 1.73
CA LYS A 388 -11.19 23.56 3.07
C LYS A 388 -10.07 22.68 3.64
N MET A 389 -9.36 21.92 2.80
CA MET A 389 -8.22 21.12 3.24
C MET A 389 -6.97 21.95 3.52
N ASP A 390 -6.69 23.00 2.75
CA ASP A 390 -5.60 23.95 3.05
C ASP A 390 -5.75 24.55 4.46
N ALA A 391 -6.98 24.95 4.83
CA ALA A 391 -7.29 25.45 6.17
C ALA A 391 -7.05 24.38 7.26
N LEU A 392 -7.55 23.15 7.07
CA LEU A 392 -7.39 22.07 8.05
C LEU A 392 -5.91 21.70 8.25
N VAL A 393 -5.10 21.66 7.18
CA VAL A 393 -3.65 21.48 7.29
C VAL A 393 -3.00 22.62 8.08
N GLY A 394 -3.44 23.86 7.88
CA GLY A 394 -3.00 25.02 8.67
C GLY A 394 -3.29 24.88 10.16
N ASP A 395 -4.50 24.44 10.52
CA ASP A 395 -4.91 24.22 11.91
C ASP A 395 -4.09 23.09 12.57
N VAL A 396 -3.84 21.97 11.87
CA VAL A 396 -3.01 20.87 12.39
C VAL A 396 -1.53 21.24 12.51
N ARG A 397 -0.96 22.00 11.57
CA ARG A 397 0.41 22.55 11.69
C ARG A 397 0.53 23.50 12.89
N THR A 398 -0.50 24.29 13.16
CA THR A 398 -0.56 25.20 14.32
C THR A 398 -0.62 24.43 15.64
N ALA A 399 -1.41 23.34 15.70
CA ALA A 399 -1.45 22.45 16.86
C ALA A 399 -0.07 21.84 17.16
N LEU A 400 0.65 21.32 16.14
CA LEU A 400 1.99 20.75 16.37
C LEU A 400 3.01 21.81 16.79
N HIS A 401 2.93 23.04 16.28
CA HIS A 401 3.79 24.15 16.70
C HIS A 401 3.65 24.37 18.23
N ALA A 402 2.42 24.55 18.71
CA ALA A 402 2.12 24.80 20.13
C ALA A 402 2.52 23.62 21.04
N ARG A 403 2.39 22.38 20.56
CA ARG A 403 2.89 21.20 21.28
C ARG A 403 4.41 21.21 21.36
N ILE A 404 5.13 21.37 20.25
CA ILE A 404 6.61 21.43 20.24
C ILE A 404 7.14 22.54 21.18
N GLU A 405 6.50 23.70 21.22
CA GLU A 405 6.85 24.79 22.15
C GLU A 405 6.81 24.39 23.63
N THR A 406 5.99 23.39 23.99
CA THR A 406 5.67 23.01 25.38
C THR A 406 6.08 21.58 25.76
N LEU A 407 6.60 20.77 24.83
CA LEU A 407 7.08 19.40 25.09
C LEU A 407 8.13 19.35 26.21
N ALA A 408 7.72 18.90 27.40
CA ALA A 408 8.56 18.85 28.60
C ALA A 408 9.79 17.93 28.48
N TRP A 409 9.76 16.95 27.56
CA TRP A 409 10.89 16.05 27.34
C TRP A 409 11.95 16.65 26.41
N MET A 410 11.64 17.67 25.60
CA MET A 410 12.52 18.21 24.56
C MET A 410 13.20 19.51 25.01
N GLY A 411 14.54 19.52 25.03
CA GLY A 411 15.37 20.68 25.30
C GLY A 411 15.26 21.81 24.26
N PRO A 412 15.68 23.05 24.61
CA PRO A 412 15.45 24.23 23.77
C PRO A 412 16.16 24.19 22.41
N GLU A 413 17.31 23.52 22.30
CA GLU A 413 18.04 23.38 21.03
C GLU A 413 17.27 22.48 20.05
N THR A 414 16.95 21.24 20.45
CA THR A 414 16.16 20.30 19.64
C THR A 414 14.78 20.89 19.30
N ARG A 415 14.18 21.65 20.22
CA ARG A 415 12.92 22.38 20.01
C ARG A 415 13.01 23.40 18.89
N ALA A 416 14.04 24.26 18.90
CA ALA A 416 14.27 25.23 17.83
C ALA A 416 14.44 24.55 16.47
N ARG A 417 15.13 23.41 16.41
CA ARG A 417 15.29 22.61 15.18
C ARG A 417 14.01 21.91 14.74
N ALA A 418 13.17 21.43 15.67
CA ALA A 418 11.87 20.85 15.35
C ALA A 418 10.91 21.89 14.76
N LEU A 419 10.91 23.12 15.30
CA LEU A 419 10.16 24.26 14.75
C LEU A 419 10.71 24.71 13.38
N GLU A 420 12.04 24.76 13.21
CA GLU A 420 12.68 25.02 11.91
C GLU A 420 12.18 23.99 10.87
N LYS A 421 12.23 22.70 11.20
CA LYS A 421 11.73 21.62 10.35
C LYS A 421 10.25 21.78 10.02
N LEU A 422 9.40 22.06 11.01
CA LEU A 422 7.96 22.26 10.81
C LEU A 422 7.63 23.46 9.90
N SER A 423 8.40 24.55 9.98
CA SER A 423 8.20 25.71 9.12
C SER A 423 8.47 25.41 7.64
N LYS A 424 9.44 24.52 7.36
CA LYS A 424 9.87 24.10 6.02
C LYS A 424 8.97 23.02 5.36
N PHE A 425 7.89 22.57 6.00
CA PHE A 425 6.99 21.56 5.39
C PHE A 425 6.33 22.05 4.10
N THR A 426 6.48 21.28 3.02
CA THR A 426 5.68 21.43 1.79
C THR A 426 4.38 20.62 1.89
N VAL A 427 3.29 21.15 1.33
CA VAL A 427 1.96 20.51 1.35
C VAL A 427 1.46 20.36 -0.08
N LYS A 428 1.01 19.16 -0.45
CA LYS A 428 0.46 18.84 -1.78
C LYS A 428 -0.95 18.27 -1.61
N ILE A 429 -1.95 18.96 -2.15
CA ILE A 429 -3.38 18.62 -1.98
C ILE A 429 -4.05 18.34 -3.32
N ALA A 430 -4.75 17.20 -3.37
CA ALA A 430 -5.55 16.65 -4.44
C ALA A 430 -4.80 16.16 -5.70
N TYR A 431 -4.03 17.02 -6.37
CA TYR A 431 -3.41 16.72 -7.67
C TYR A 431 -2.19 17.60 -7.98
N PRO A 432 -1.27 17.17 -8.88
CA PRO A 432 -0.14 17.98 -9.30
C PRO A 432 -0.56 19.18 -10.15
N ASP A 433 0.18 20.29 -10.01
CA ASP A 433 -0.01 21.48 -10.84
C ASP A 433 0.56 21.31 -12.26
N THR A 434 1.50 20.36 -12.45
CA THR A 434 2.08 19.99 -13.75
C THR A 434 1.93 18.48 -13.97
N TRP A 435 1.39 18.10 -15.12
CA TRP A 435 1.14 16.69 -15.47
C TRP A 435 2.30 16.08 -16.27
N ARG A 436 2.60 14.80 -16.04
CA ARG A 436 3.58 14.01 -16.82
C ARG A 436 3.24 13.99 -18.31
N ASP A 437 4.27 14.17 -19.15
CA ASP A 437 4.17 14.02 -20.61
C ASP A 437 4.32 12.57 -21.05
N TYR A 438 3.23 11.98 -21.54
CA TYR A 438 3.20 10.63 -22.09
C TYR A 438 3.44 10.56 -23.61
N SER A 439 3.93 11.62 -24.26
CA SER A 439 4.20 11.65 -25.72
C SER A 439 5.02 10.46 -26.23
N GLY A 440 6.05 10.06 -25.47
CA GLY A 440 6.93 8.92 -25.79
C GLY A 440 6.34 7.53 -25.53
N LEU A 441 5.21 7.41 -24.83
CA LEU A 441 4.60 6.12 -24.52
C LEU A 441 3.64 5.67 -25.63
N GLN A 442 3.86 4.47 -26.17
CA GLN A 442 2.98 3.86 -27.18
C GLN A 442 2.22 2.66 -26.62
N LEU A 443 0.90 2.79 -26.50
CA LEU A 443 0.00 1.68 -26.19
C LEU A 443 -0.74 1.24 -27.47
N LYS A 444 -0.87 -0.08 -27.67
CA LYS A 444 -1.49 -0.72 -28.84
C LYS A 444 -2.71 -1.51 -28.40
N PRO A 445 -3.85 -1.46 -29.11
CA PRO A 445 -5.11 -2.07 -28.68
C PRO A 445 -5.16 -3.61 -28.76
N ASN A 446 -4.14 -4.26 -29.32
CA ASN A 446 -4.10 -5.70 -29.61
C ASN A 446 -2.82 -6.39 -29.12
N ASP A 447 -2.12 -5.79 -28.15
CA ASP A 447 -0.82 -6.25 -27.64
C ASP A 447 -0.69 -5.89 -26.14
N LEU A 448 -1.39 -6.62 -25.28
CA LEU A 448 -1.43 -6.35 -23.83
C LEU A 448 -0.06 -6.52 -23.18
N TYR A 449 0.58 -7.68 -23.33
CA TYR A 449 1.86 -7.93 -22.68
C TYR A 449 2.95 -6.98 -23.21
N GLY A 450 2.99 -6.70 -24.52
CA GLY A 450 3.91 -5.69 -25.06
C GLY A 450 3.57 -4.26 -24.61
N ASN A 451 2.33 -3.95 -24.22
CA ASN A 451 2.01 -2.68 -23.55
C ASN A 451 2.65 -2.61 -22.15
N VAL A 452 2.63 -3.70 -21.37
CA VAL A 452 3.30 -3.78 -20.07
C VAL A 452 4.80 -3.51 -20.24
N GLU A 453 5.47 -4.20 -21.15
CA GLU A 453 6.90 -4.01 -21.43
C GLU A 453 7.22 -2.56 -21.87
N ARG A 454 6.40 -1.98 -22.75
CA ARG A 454 6.56 -0.58 -23.20
C ARG A 454 6.36 0.43 -22.07
N SER A 455 5.37 0.23 -21.19
CA SER A 455 5.15 1.09 -20.03
C SER A 455 6.30 1.02 -19.02
N THR A 456 6.79 -0.19 -18.71
CA THR A 456 7.97 -0.40 -17.85
C THR A 456 9.21 0.28 -18.44
N ALA A 457 9.51 0.05 -19.72
CA ALA A 457 10.67 0.65 -20.38
C ALA A 457 10.59 2.19 -20.46
N TYR A 458 9.42 2.76 -20.74
CA TYR A 458 9.19 4.21 -20.77
C TYR A 458 9.40 4.84 -19.38
N GLU A 459 8.85 4.26 -18.31
CA GLU A 459 9.02 4.80 -16.97
C GLU A 459 10.48 4.71 -16.51
N TRP A 460 11.19 3.62 -16.83
CA TRP A 460 12.62 3.52 -16.56
C TRP A 460 13.44 4.58 -17.30
N GLN A 461 13.18 4.80 -18.60
CA GLN A 461 13.84 5.87 -19.36
C GLN A 461 13.61 7.24 -18.73
N ARG A 462 12.39 7.53 -18.27
CA ARG A 462 12.04 8.77 -17.55
C ARG A 462 12.86 8.94 -16.27
N VAL A 463 12.94 7.90 -15.41
CA VAL A 463 13.69 8.00 -14.15
C VAL A 463 15.21 7.89 -14.33
N VAL A 464 15.71 7.37 -15.45
CA VAL A 464 17.13 7.47 -15.83
C VAL A 464 17.47 8.89 -16.27
N ALA A 465 16.64 9.51 -17.13
CA ALA A 465 16.89 10.85 -17.66
C ALA A 465 17.06 11.92 -16.57
N ARG A 466 16.33 11.80 -15.45
CA ARG A 466 16.40 12.77 -14.34
C ARG A 466 17.73 12.77 -13.56
N LEU A 467 18.58 11.74 -13.69
CA LEU A 467 19.87 11.68 -12.97
C LEU A 467 20.80 12.87 -13.25
N ASN A 468 20.68 13.48 -14.44
CA ASN A 468 21.48 14.63 -14.85
C ASN A 468 20.86 15.98 -14.45
N GLY A 469 19.70 15.98 -13.79
CA GLY A 469 18.95 17.18 -13.40
C GLY A 469 18.84 17.36 -11.87
N PRO A 470 18.34 18.52 -11.41
CA PRO A 470 17.98 18.73 -10.02
C PRO A 470 16.77 17.86 -9.63
N VAL A 471 16.58 17.63 -8.33
CA VAL A 471 15.37 16.99 -7.81
C VAL A 471 14.15 17.84 -8.13
N ASP A 472 13.16 17.22 -8.78
CA ASP A 472 11.88 17.85 -9.06
C ASP A 472 11.03 17.82 -7.80
N LYS A 473 10.92 18.96 -7.13
CA LYS A 473 10.09 19.13 -5.93
C LYS A 473 8.59 19.21 -6.28
N ALA A 474 8.21 19.34 -7.55
CA ALA A 474 6.81 19.29 -7.97
C ALA A 474 6.31 17.85 -8.20
N GLU A 475 7.17 16.86 -8.45
CA GLU A 475 6.80 15.44 -8.70
C GLU A 475 5.95 14.84 -7.56
N TRP A 476 4.94 14.03 -7.91
CA TRP A 476 4.08 13.30 -6.96
C TRP A 476 4.42 11.80 -6.93
N GLY A 477 4.43 11.21 -5.74
CA GLY A 477 4.61 9.77 -5.53
C GLY A 477 3.32 8.94 -5.64
N MET A 478 2.16 9.56 -5.79
CA MET A 478 0.85 8.91 -5.92
C MET A 478 -0.04 9.63 -6.92
N THR A 479 -0.91 8.89 -7.61
CA THR A 479 -1.88 9.45 -8.55
C THR A 479 -3.09 10.05 -7.81
N PRO A 480 -3.78 11.08 -8.34
CA PRO A 480 -4.92 11.72 -7.67
C PRO A 480 -6.04 10.76 -7.23
N GLN A 481 -6.25 9.69 -8.00
CA GLN A 481 -7.25 8.63 -7.75
C GLN A 481 -6.81 7.59 -6.70
N THR A 482 -5.61 7.69 -6.14
CA THR A 482 -5.10 6.78 -5.10
C THR A 482 -5.72 7.09 -3.74
N VAL A 483 -6.38 6.12 -3.12
CA VAL A 483 -6.92 6.23 -1.75
C VAL A 483 -5.83 5.88 -0.73
N ASN A 484 -4.98 6.88 -0.45
CA ASN A 484 -3.95 6.87 0.59
C ASN A 484 -3.47 8.32 0.87
N ALA A 485 -2.50 8.49 1.76
CA ALA A 485 -1.67 9.70 1.88
C ALA A 485 -0.19 9.29 2.03
N TYR A 486 0.75 10.25 2.03
CA TYR A 486 2.16 9.98 2.36
C TYR A 486 2.96 11.22 2.85
N TYR A 487 4.00 10.95 3.63
CA TYR A 487 5.13 11.84 3.92
C TYR A 487 6.39 11.40 3.16
N ASN A 488 7.19 12.36 2.67
CA ASN A 488 8.49 12.09 2.04
C ASN A 488 9.63 12.81 2.77
N PHE A 489 10.48 11.99 3.41
CA PHE A 489 11.63 12.41 4.24
C PHE A 489 12.62 13.35 3.56
N ALA A 490 12.85 13.19 2.25
CA ALA A 490 13.88 13.94 1.52
C ALA A 490 13.33 15.22 0.85
N ASN A 491 12.02 15.34 0.73
CA ASN A 491 11.35 16.56 0.28
C ASN A 491 10.74 17.36 1.44
N ASN A 492 10.66 16.78 2.65
CA ASN A 492 9.96 17.33 3.81
C ASN A 492 8.51 17.75 3.44
N GLU A 493 7.80 16.86 2.77
CA GLU A 493 6.47 17.12 2.20
C GLU A 493 5.42 16.11 2.67
N ILE A 494 4.18 16.58 2.82
CA ILE A 494 2.97 15.77 3.07
C ILE A 494 2.03 15.86 1.86
N VAL A 495 1.43 14.74 1.46
CA VAL A 495 0.69 14.65 0.20
C VAL A 495 -0.64 13.88 0.36
N PHE A 496 -1.73 14.51 -0.10
CA PHE A 496 -3.10 14.00 0.01
C PHE A 496 -3.80 13.94 -1.37
N PRO A 497 -3.74 12.83 -2.10
CA PRO A 497 -4.47 12.62 -3.36
C PRO A 497 -5.98 12.85 -3.26
N ALA A 498 -6.61 13.31 -4.35
CA ALA A 498 -8.03 13.66 -4.41
C ALA A 498 -9.01 12.54 -3.97
N ALA A 499 -8.62 11.28 -4.03
CA ALA A 499 -9.44 10.15 -3.64
C ALA A 499 -9.50 9.87 -2.12
N ILE A 500 -8.51 10.31 -1.32
CA ILE A 500 -8.62 10.21 0.16
C ILE A 500 -9.47 11.35 0.75
N LEU A 501 -9.62 12.46 0.02
CA LEU A 501 -10.34 13.67 0.43
C LEU A 501 -11.86 13.53 0.26
N GLN A 502 -12.42 12.40 0.75
CA GLN A 502 -13.81 12.00 0.58
C GLN A 502 -14.35 11.30 1.85
N PRO A 503 -15.69 11.20 2.03
CA PRO A 503 -16.25 10.63 3.25
C PRO A 503 -15.91 9.14 3.36
N PRO A 504 -15.51 8.63 4.54
CA PRO A 504 -15.65 9.25 5.86
C PRO A 504 -14.40 9.97 6.38
N PHE A 505 -13.35 10.16 5.57
CA PHE A 505 -12.16 10.91 5.99
C PHE A 505 -12.44 12.40 5.99
N PHE A 506 -12.96 12.90 4.86
CA PHE A 506 -13.33 14.30 4.69
C PHE A 506 -14.71 14.41 4.03
N ASP A 507 -15.65 15.01 4.73
CA ASP A 507 -16.91 15.48 4.15
C ASP A 507 -17.01 17.00 4.35
N PRO A 508 -17.02 17.82 3.28
CA PRO A 508 -17.09 19.27 3.40
C PRO A 508 -18.38 19.76 4.09
N ASP A 509 -19.39 18.91 4.27
CA ASP A 509 -20.70 19.23 4.86
C ASP A 509 -20.93 18.58 6.24
N ALA A 510 -19.98 17.80 6.76
CA ALA A 510 -20.10 17.14 8.07
C ALA A 510 -19.81 18.07 9.26
N ASP A 511 -20.13 17.60 10.47
CA ASP A 511 -19.66 18.24 11.71
C ASP A 511 -18.13 18.25 11.75
N PRO A 512 -17.48 19.40 12.03
CA PRO A 512 -16.03 19.49 11.99
C PRO A 512 -15.29 18.47 12.86
N ALA A 513 -15.86 18.04 13.99
CA ALA A 513 -15.21 17.05 14.86
C ALA A 513 -14.95 15.72 14.13
N ILE A 514 -15.84 15.31 13.22
CA ILE A 514 -15.63 14.13 12.38
C ILE A 514 -14.49 14.33 11.39
N ASN A 515 -14.41 15.48 10.73
CA ASN A 515 -13.29 15.77 9.81
C ASN A 515 -11.95 15.84 10.56
N TYR A 516 -11.92 16.42 11.77
CA TYR A 516 -10.72 16.46 12.60
C TYR A 516 -10.30 15.08 13.12
N GLY A 517 -11.25 14.22 13.49
CA GLY A 517 -10.97 12.81 13.84
C GLY A 517 -10.59 11.93 12.65
N GLY A 518 -11.12 12.24 11.46
CA GLY A 518 -10.84 11.58 10.19
C GLY A 518 -9.60 12.15 9.51
N ILE A 519 -9.79 13.00 8.49
CA ILE A 519 -8.69 13.56 7.69
C ILE A 519 -7.72 14.42 8.52
N GLY A 520 -8.16 15.07 9.61
CA GLY A 520 -7.28 15.78 10.53
C GLY A 520 -6.30 14.87 11.26
N GLY A 521 -6.79 13.69 11.70
CA GLY A 521 -5.96 12.62 12.22
C GLY A 521 -4.96 12.09 11.19
N VAL A 522 -5.38 11.94 9.93
CA VAL A 522 -4.48 11.54 8.83
C VAL A 522 -3.44 12.63 8.53
N ILE A 523 -3.81 13.91 8.50
CA ILE A 523 -2.84 15.01 8.31
C ILE A 523 -1.84 15.05 9.46
N GLY A 524 -2.29 14.91 10.70
CA GLY A 524 -1.41 14.85 11.86
C GLY A 524 -0.49 13.62 11.82
N HIS A 525 -0.95 12.50 11.26
CA HIS A 525 -0.16 11.29 11.03
C HIS A 525 0.96 11.53 10.01
N GLU A 526 0.65 12.10 8.83
CA GLU A 526 1.68 12.45 7.83
C GLU A 526 2.67 13.50 8.34
N ILE A 527 2.23 14.49 9.12
CA ILE A 527 3.14 15.46 9.74
C ILE A 527 4.03 14.78 10.79
N SER A 528 3.47 13.86 11.58
CA SER A 528 4.20 13.09 12.60
C SER A 528 5.26 12.17 11.99
N HIS A 529 5.11 11.69 10.75
CA HIS A 529 6.19 10.99 10.03
C HIS A 529 7.43 11.86 9.78
N GLY A 530 7.31 13.19 9.79
CA GLY A 530 8.48 14.06 9.82
C GLY A 530 9.28 13.98 11.13
N PHE A 531 8.72 13.41 12.18
CA PHE A 531 9.30 13.36 13.51
C PHE A 531 9.28 11.95 14.13
N ASP A 532 8.87 10.92 13.39
CA ASP A 532 8.95 9.52 13.84
C ASP A 532 10.41 9.03 14.03
N ASP A 533 10.59 7.78 14.44
CA ASP A 533 11.91 7.22 14.76
C ASP A 533 12.93 7.23 13.59
N GLN A 534 12.46 7.39 12.36
CA GLN A 534 13.23 7.55 11.13
C GLN A 534 13.09 8.96 10.52
N GLY A 535 11.93 9.59 10.72
CA GLY A 535 11.60 10.97 10.36
C GLY A 535 12.50 11.99 11.02
N ARG A 536 12.72 11.83 12.33
CA ARG A 536 13.61 12.67 13.14
C ARG A 536 15.06 12.68 12.64
N LYS A 537 15.46 11.72 11.80
CA LYS A 537 16.82 11.60 11.26
C LYS A 537 17.06 12.49 10.03
N SER A 538 16.03 13.11 9.46
CA SER A 538 16.19 14.18 8.47
C SER A 538 15.89 15.54 9.09
N ASP A 539 16.65 16.56 8.72
CA ASP A 539 16.37 17.95 9.07
C ASP A 539 15.20 18.56 8.26
N GLY A 540 14.99 19.87 8.37
CA GLY A 540 13.97 20.61 7.62
C GLY A 540 14.22 20.75 6.12
N ASP A 541 15.45 20.53 5.66
CA ASP A 541 15.82 20.54 4.24
C ASP A 541 15.82 19.10 3.65
N GLY A 542 15.42 18.10 4.47
CA GLY A 542 15.35 16.69 4.13
C GLY A 542 16.65 15.90 4.33
N VAL A 543 17.74 16.55 4.73
CA VAL A 543 19.08 15.94 4.83
C VAL A 543 19.14 14.98 6.00
N LEU A 544 19.49 13.72 5.72
CA LEU A 544 19.76 12.65 6.70
C LEU A 544 21.01 12.98 7.53
N ARG A 545 20.79 13.60 8.69
CA ARG A 545 21.81 13.95 9.69
C ARG A 545 21.16 14.02 11.07
N ASP A 546 21.95 13.78 12.12
CA ASP A 546 21.47 14.06 13.47
C ASP A 546 21.42 15.58 13.71
N TRP A 547 20.37 16.02 14.40
CA TRP A 547 20.12 17.41 14.79
C TRP A 547 19.54 17.51 16.21
N TRP A 548 19.53 16.40 16.95
CA TRP A 548 19.03 16.31 18.31
C TRP A 548 20.19 16.30 19.31
N THR A 549 19.93 16.74 20.53
CA THR A 549 20.84 16.43 21.64
C THR A 549 20.76 14.93 21.98
N ALA A 550 21.84 14.35 22.47
CA ALA A 550 21.86 12.95 22.91
C ALA A 550 20.88 12.68 24.07
N GLU A 551 20.61 13.69 24.91
CA GLU A 551 19.63 13.62 25.99
C GLU A 551 18.20 13.51 25.45
N ASP A 552 17.81 14.40 24.52
CA ASP A 552 16.47 14.38 23.91
C ASP A 552 16.24 13.11 23.09
N ALA A 553 17.26 12.65 22.35
CA ALA A 553 17.22 11.39 21.62
C ALA A 553 17.02 10.18 22.57
N THR A 554 17.62 10.20 23.76
CA THR A 554 17.44 9.17 24.79
C THR A 554 16.02 9.18 25.37
N LYS A 555 15.48 10.37 25.69
CA LYS A 555 14.10 10.52 26.19
C LYS A 555 13.06 10.07 25.17
N PHE A 556 13.23 10.45 23.90
CA PHE A 556 12.38 9.97 22.81
C PHE A 556 12.48 8.45 22.64
N LYS A 557 13.68 7.87 22.68
CA LYS A 557 13.86 6.41 22.65
C LYS A 557 13.09 5.72 23.78
N ALA A 558 13.08 6.27 25.00
CA ALA A 558 12.33 5.70 26.12
C ALA A 558 10.80 5.69 25.87
N GLN A 559 10.26 6.69 25.16
CA GLN A 559 8.85 6.70 24.74
C GLN A 559 8.58 5.68 23.62
N THR A 560 9.45 5.61 22.61
CA THR A 560 9.26 4.66 21.49
C THR A 560 9.47 3.21 21.92
N ASP A 561 10.43 2.90 22.79
CA ASP A 561 10.61 1.57 23.39
C ASP A 561 9.31 1.11 24.10
N ARG A 562 8.67 2.02 24.85
CA ARG A 562 7.39 1.76 25.52
C ARG A 562 6.26 1.52 24.53
N LEU A 563 6.15 2.33 23.48
CA LEU A 563 5.14 2.15 22.42
C LEU A 563 5.33 0.81 21.70
N GLY A 564 6.57 0.48 21.34
CA GLY A 564 6.93 -0.80 20.74
C GLY A 564 6.57 -1.98 21.63
N ALA A 565 6.80 -1.88 22.94
CA ALA A 565 6.40 -2.90 23.91
C ALA A 565 4.88 -3.05 24.02
N GLN A 566 4.12 -1.94 24.07
CA GLN A 566 2.65 -1.97 24.07
C GLN A 566 2.11 -2.69 22.82
N TYR A 567 2.60 -2.35 21.62
CA TYR A 567 2.12 -2.96 20.38
C TYR A 567 2.61 -4.40 20.20
N SER A 568 3.81 -4.75 20.68
CA SER A 568 4.32 -6.14 20.62
C SER A 568 3.55 -7.12 21.52
N ALA A 569 2.73 -6.62 22.44
CA ALA A 569 1.80 -7.42 23.23
C ALA A 569 0.49 -7.75 22.48
N PHE A 570 0.19 -7.11 21.34
CA PHE A 570 -1.02 -7.35 20.57
C PHE A 570 -0.91 -8.59 19.69
N GLU A 571 -1.92 -9.46 19.79
CA GLU A 571 -2.00 -10.75 19.11
C GLU A 571 -3.33 -10.82 18.33
N PRO A 572 -3.41 -10.27 17.10
CA PRO A 572 -4.61 -10.33 16.24
C PRO A 572 -5.16 -11.75 16.01
N LEU A 573 -4.28 -12.74 15.91
CA LEU A 573 -4.64 -14.16 15.75
C LEU A 573 -3.64 -15.01 16.55
N PRO A 574 -3.99 -16.23 16.99
CA PRO A 574 -3.06 -17.12 17.70
C PRO A 574 -1.73 -17.31 16.96
N GLY A 575 -0.63 -17.03 17.64
CA GLY A 575 0.75 -17.07 17.14
C GLY A 575 1.18 -15.83 16.32
N ALA A 576 0.23 -15.03 15.85
CA ALA A 576 0.48 -13.87 14.99
C ALA A 576 0.47 -12.58 15.81
N LYS A 577 1.63 -12.20 16.36
CA LYS A 577 1.81 -10.94 17.11
C LYS A 577 2.20 -9.78 16.21
N VAL A 578 1.73 -8.58 16.55
CA VAL A 578 2.19 -7.34 15.92
C VAL A 578 3.67 -7.12 16.24
N GLN A 579 4.47 -6.76 15.25
CA GLN A 579 5.89 -6.49 15.43
C GLN A 579 6.11 -5.01 15.75
N GLY A 580 6.12 -4.62 17.03
CA GLY A 580 6.18 -3.20 17.42
C GLY A 580 7.41 -2.42 16.91
N GLY A 581 8.53 -3.10 16.63
CA GLY A 581 9.70 -2.49 15.98
C GLY A 581 9.55 -2.30 14.46
N LEU A 582 8.71 -3.10 13.80
CA LEU A 582 8.33 -2.91 12.39
C LEU A 582 7.31 -1.77 12.29
N THR A 583 6.31 -1.77 13.18
CA THR A 583 5.18 -0.82 13.14
C THR A 583 5.44 0.51 13.85
N MET A 584 6.67 0.77 14.27
CA MET A 584 7.02 1.92 15.11
C MET A 584 6.62 3.27 14.49
N GLY A 585 7.03 3.55 13.25
CA GLY A 585 6.73 4.82 12.59
C GLY A 585 5.23 5.08 12.47
N GLU A 586 4.47 4.06 12.06
CA GLU A 586 3.01 4.12 11.92
C GLU A 586 2.29 4.33 13.25
N ASN A 587 2.76 3.68 14.32
CA ASN A 587 2.16 3.83 15.66
C ASN A 587 2.47 5.22 16.26
N ILE A 588 3.66 5.78 15.99
CA ILE A 588 4.00 7.16 16.35
C ILE A 588 3.13 8.12 15.54
N GLY A 589 2.99 7.86 14.23
CA GLY A 589 2.11 8.60 13.33
C GLY A 589 0.68 8.64 13.82
N ASP A 590 0.10 7.50 14.21
CA ASP A 590 -1.26 7.42 14.76
C ASP A 590 -1.41 8.18 16.09
N ASN A 591 -0.46 8.01 17.01
CA ASN A 591 -0.51 8.61 18.34
C ASN A 591 -0.37 10.15 18.28
N GLY A 592 0.55 10.66 17.46
CA GLY A 592 0.65 12.07 17.14
C GLY A 592 -0.57 12.56 16.37
N GLY A 593 -0.98 11.84 15.32
CA GLY A 593 -2.08 12.19 14.44
C GLY A 593 -3.41 12.42 15.14
N LEU A 594 -3.85 11.46 15.96
CA LEU A 594 -5.09 11.62 16.73
C LEU A 594 -5.00 12.74 17.77
N SER A 595 -3.84 12.91 18.42
CA SER A 595 -3.62 13.99 19.41
C SER A 595 -3.68 15.37 18.74
N LEU A 596 -3.02 15.52 17.59
CA LEU A 596 -3.00 16.74 16.79
C LEU A 596 -4.38 17.05 16.19
N GLY A 597 -5.13 16.04 15.74
CA GLY A 597 -6.51 16.22 15.26
C GLY A 597 -7.45 16.75 16.36
N LEU A 598 -7.30 16.27 17.60
CA LEU A 598 -8.07 16.75 18.75
C LEU A 598 -7.69 18.20 19.13
N ASP A 599 -6.40 18.50 19.23
CA ASP A 599 -5.93 19.85 19.58
C ASP A 599 -6.29 20.88 18.50
N ALA A 600 -6.18 20.51 17.22
CA ALA A 600 -6.61 21.35 16.10
C ALA A 600 -8.13 21.58 16.09
N TYR A 601 -8.92 20.55 16.44
CA TYR A 601 -10.36 20.72 16.66
C TYR A 601 -10.65 21.76 17.75
N HIS A 602 -10.01 21.64 18.91
CA HIS A 602 -10.16 22.61 20.01
C HIS A 602 -9.75 24.03 19.62
N ALA A 603 -8.65 24.19 18.89
CA ALA A 603 -8.22 25.48 18.35
C ALA A 603 -9.27 26.07 17.38
N SER A 604 -9.84 25.24 16.50
CA SER A 604 -10.84 25.67 15.52
C SER A 604 -12.13 26.24 16.13
N LEU A 605 -12.47 25.86 17.37
CA LEU A 605 -13.60 26.40 18.12
C LEU A 605 -13.40 27.86 18.54
N LYS A 606 -12.16 28.37 18.56
CA LYS A 606 -11.81 29.77 18.93
C LYS A 606 -12.42 30.19 20.27
N GLY A 607 -12.36 29.30 21.26
CA GLY A 607 -12.89 29.49 22.62
C GLY A 607 -14.40 29.35 22.77
N LYS A 608 -15.15 29.04 21.69
CA LYS A 608 -16.58 28.76 21.77
C LYS A 608 -16.84 27.33 22.28
N PRO A 609 -17.95 27.07 22.99
CA PRO A 609 -18.34 25.71 23.33
C PRO A 609 -18.64 24.89 22.08
N ALA A 610 -18.16 23.65 22.04
CA ALA A 610 -18.50 22.70 21.00
C ALA A 610 -20.00 22.34 21.06
N PRO A 611 -20.72 22.23 19.92
CA PRO A 611 -22.11 21.79 19.93
C PRO A 611 -22.19 20.32 20.38
N VAL A 612 -23.25 19.98 21.11
CA VAL A 612 -23.61 18.58 21.43
C VAL A 612 -24.55 18.09 20.33
N ILE A 613 -24.22 16.95 19.72
CA ILE A 613 -24.99 16.36 18.60
C ILE A 613 -25.30 14.90 18.96
N ASP A 614 -26.56 14.49 18.87
CA ASP A 614 -27.05 13.15 19.28
C ASP A 614 -26.59 12.68 20.67
N GLY A 615 -26.49 13.64 21.60
CA GLY A 615 -26.05 13.43 22.98
C GLY A 615 -24.53 13.28 23.15
N LEU A 616 -23.74 13.49 22.09
CA LEU A 616 -22.28 13.34 22.09
C LEU A 616 -21.57 14.71 22.10
N THR A 617 -20.52 14.84 22.91
CA THR A 617 -19.65 16.04 22.93
C THR A 617 -18.78 16.13 21.68
N GLY A 618 -18.15 17.29 21.44
CA GLY A 618 -17.20 17.47 20.33
C GLY A 618 -16.06 16.43 20.36
N ASP A 619 -15.37 16.33 21.50
CA ASP A 619 -14.28 15.39 21.74
C ASP A 619 -14.71 13.92 21.49
N GLN A 620 -15.88 13.52 21.99
CA GLN A 620 -16.44 12.20 21.72
C GLN A 620 -16.60 11.95 20.22
N ARG A 621 -17.05 12.95 19.45
CA ARG A 621 -17.17 12.86 17.99
C ARG A 621 -15.81 12.82 17.28
N VAL A 622 -14.77 13.51 17.76
CA VAL A 622 -13.39 13.35 17.24
C VAL A 622 -12.94 11.89 17.35
N PHE A 623 -13.07 11.27 18.52
CA PHE A 623 -12.69 9.86 18.69
C PHE A 623 -13.54 8.90 17.84
N LEU A 624 -14.82 9.20 17.63
CA LEU A 624 -15.69 8.43 16.73
C LEU A 624 -15.28 8.60 15.24
N GLY A 625 -14.85 9.79 14.82
CA GLY A 625 -14.28 10.02 13.48
C GLY A 625 -13.06 9.15 13.22
N TRP A 626 -12.12 9.13 14.16
CA TRP A 626 -10.93 8.26 14.11
C TRP A 626 -11.30 6.78 14.05
N ALA A 627 -12.21 6.33 14.92
CA ALA A 627 -12.66 4.94 14.90
C ALA A 627 -13.39 4.58 13.59
N GLN A 628 -14.14 5.51 12.99
CA GLN A 628 -14.86 5.29 11.74
C GLN A 628 -13.91 5.11 10.55
N VAL A 629 -12.88 5.93 10.38
CA VAL A 629 -11.95 5.78 9.23
C VAL A 629 -11.24 4.42 9.25
N TRP A 630 -10.93 3.91 10.44
CA TRP A 630 -10.31 2.59 10.65
C TRP A 630 -11.28 1.39 10.65
N ARG A 631 -12.54 1.55 10.23
CA ARG A 631 -13.44 0.41 9.98
C ARG A 631 -12.83 -0.51 8.93
N GLU A 632 -12.34 -1.67 9.35
CA GLU A 632 -11.82 -2.76 8.52
C GLU A 632 -12.16 -4.11 9.16
N LYS A 633 -12.43 -5.11 8.31
CA LYS A 633 -12.58 -6.53 8.63
C LYS A 633 -11.70 -7.31 7.65
N SER A 634 -10.83 -8.18 8.15
CA SER A 634 -9.83 -8.90 7.36
C SER A 634 -9.99 -10.40 7.50
N ARG A 635 -9.64 -11.16 6.46
CA ARG A 635 -9.53 -12.63 6.52
C ARG A 635 -8.25 -13.03 7.25
N ASP A 636 -8.25 -14.20 7.88
CA ASP A 636 -7.14 -14.64 8.75
C ASP A 636 -5.81 -14.75 8.00
N GLU A 637 -5.81 -15.26 6.76
CA GLU A 637 -4.62 -15.35 5.92
C GLU A 637 -4.00 -13.97 5.66
N ALA A 638 -4.84 -13.00 5.30
CA ALA A 638 -4.43 -11.62 5.05
C ALA A 638 -3.88 -10.95 6.30
N LEU A 639 -4.46 -11.23 7.47
CA LEU A 639 -4.01 -10.70 8.75
C LEU A 639 -2.69 -11.35 9.22
N ARG A 640 -2.49 -12.66 8.96
CA ARG A 640 -1.19 -13.34 9.16
C ARG A 640 -0.11 -12.80 8.22
N GLN A 641 -0.44 -12.51 6.96
CA GLN A 641 0.47 -11.84 6.04
C GLN A 641 0.81 -10.43 6.54
N GLN A 642 -0.20 -9.63 6.92
CA GLN A 642 -0.04 -8.24 7.35
C GLN A 642 0.97 -8.11 8.49
N VAL A 643 0.84 -8.88 9.58
CA VAL A 643 1.75 -8.75 10.74
C VAL A 643 3.21 -9.11 10.44
N VAL A 644 3.49 -9.79 9.32
CA VAL A 644 4.85 -10.09 8.85
C VAL A 644 5.33 -9.03 7.86
N THR A 645 4.48 -8.54 6.96
CA THR A 645 4.90 -7.72 5.81
C THR A 645 4.68 -6.22 5.95
N ASP A 646 3.65 -5.80 6.67
CA ASP A 646 3.13 -4.42 6.64
C ASP A 646 3.72 -3.60 7.80
N PRO A 647 4.26 -2.38 7.57
CA PRO A 647 4.59 -1.46 8.67
C PRO A 647 3.34 -0.99 9.44
N HIS A 648 2.13 -1.08 8.89
CA HIS A 648 0.94 -0.66 9.62
C HIS A 648 0.44 -1.75 10.58
N SER A 649 0.17 -1.36 11.83
CA SER A 649 -0.62 -2.18 12.75
C SER A 649 -2.02 -2.47 12.17
N PRO A 650 -2.63 -3.64 12.45
CA PRO A 650 -4.00 -3.92 12.02
C PRO A 650 -4.99 -2.87 12.55
N ALA A 651 -6.02 -2.53 11.76
CA ALA A 651 -6.86 -1.35 12.01
C ALA A 651 -7.54 -1.34 13.41
N TYR A 652 -7.90 -2.51 13.95
CA TYR A 652 -8.40 -2.66 15.32
C TYR A 652 -7.43 -2.08 16.37
N TYR A 653 -6.12 -2.28 16.18
CA TYR A 653 -5.07 -1.76 17.05
C TYR A 653 -4.68 -0.30 16.73
N ARG A 654 -4.87 0.17 15.49
CA ARG A 654 -4.80 1.61 15.14
C ARG A 654 -5.89 2.44 15.81
N VAL A 655 -7.01 1.82 16.21
CA VAL A 655 -7.99 2.41 17.12
C VAL A 655 -7.58 2.18 18.58
N ASN A 656 -7.66 0.94 19.07
CA ASN A 656 -7.59 0.64 20.51
C ASN A 656 -6.19 0.88 21.11
N GLY A 657 -5.11 0.67 20.35
CA GLY A 657 -3.72 0.95 20.79
C GLY A 657 -3.38 2.45 20.82
N THR A 658 -4.00 3.22 19.93
CA THR A 658 -3.75 4.66 19.79
C THR A 658 -4.50 5.46 20.85
N ILE A 659 -5.83 5.31 20.94
CA ILE A 659 -6.69 6.10 21.85
C ILE A 659 -6.28 5.98 23.32
N ARG A 660 -5.81 4.81 23.76
CA ARG A 660 -5.48 4.52 25.16
C ARG A 660 -4.25 5.30 25.65
N ASN A 661 -3.49 5.89 24.74
CA ASN A 661 -2.38 6.78 25.03
C ASN A 661 -2.77 8.27 25.02
N VAL A 662 -3.96 8.64 24.50
CA VAL A 662 -4.43 10.03 24.39
C VAL A 662 -5.19 10.46 25.65
N PRO A 663 -4.71 11.43 26.45
CA PRO A 663 -5.36 11.81 27.72
C PRO A 663 -6.82 12.28 27.56
N GLY A 664 -7.13 13.02 26.49
CA GLY A 664 -8.49 13.52 26.22
C GLY A 664 -9.55 12.41 26.09
N TRP A 665 -9.15 11.20 25.66
CA TRP A 665 -10.08 10.07 25.55
C TRP A 665 -10.62 9.62 26.91
N TYR A 666 -9.78 9.69 27.96
CA TYR A 666 -10.18 9.32 29.32
C TYR A 666 -11.24 10.28 29.87
N THR A 667 -11.08 11.59 29.63
CA THR A 667 -12.04 12.62 30.01
C THR A 667 -13.33 12.53 29.18
N ALA A 668 -13.21 12.31 27.87
CA ALA A 668 -14.35 12.25 26.95
C ALA A 668 -15.27 11.05 27.20
N TRP A 669 -14.77 9.95 27.76
CA TRP A 669 -15.50 8.68 27.93
C TRP A 669 -15.55 8.14 29.37
N ASP A 670 -15.11 8.93 30.36
CA ASP A 670 -15.12 8.59 31.80
C ASP A 670 -14.37 7.27 32.14
N ILE A 671 -13.20 7.08 31.51
CA ILE A 671 -12.42 5.83 31.55
C ILE A 671 -11.63 5.70 32.86
N LYS A 672 -11.71 4.54 33.52
CA LYS A 672 -11.25 4.33 34.90
C LYS A 672 -10.34 3.10 35.05
N PRO A 673 -9.54 3.02 36.14
CA PRO A 673 -8.87 1.78 36.53
C PRO A 673 -9.88 0.63 36.61
N GLY A 674 -9.60 -0.46 35.89
CA GLY A 674 -10.48 -1.62 35.77
C GLY A 674 -11.09 -1.80 34.37
N ASP A 675 -11.17 -0.74 33.56
CA ASP A 675 -11.52 -0.85 32.13
C ASP A 675 -10.36 -1.49 31.34
N LYS A 676 -10.64 -2.40 30.40
CA LYS A 676 -9.60 -3.22 29.74
C LYS A 676 -8.56 -2.42 28.94
N LEU A 677 -8.96 -1.30 28.34
CA LEU A 677 -8.06 -0.42 27.59
C LEU A 677 -7.33 0.58 28.48
N TYR A 678 -7.65 0.69 29.77
CA TYR A 678 -6.98 1.62 30.68
C TYR A 678 -5.46 1.44 30.67
N VAL A 679 -4.74 2.55 30.65
CA VAL A 679 -3.30 2.63 30.89
C VAL A 679 -3.08 3.64 32.02
N PRO A 680 -2.30 3.33 33.07
CA PRO A 680 -1.92 4.30 34.09
C PRO A 680 -1.24 5.54 33.45
N PRO A 681 -1.49 6.77 33.95
CA PRO A 681 -0.98 8.00 33.32
C PRO A 681 0.53 7.98 33.03
N GLU A 682 1.33 7.42 33.94
CA GLU A 682 2.78 7.31 33.84
C GLU A 682 3.27 6.27 32.80
N GLN A 683 2.40 5.35 32.39
CA GLN A 683 2.65 4.32 31.38
C GLN A 683 2.06 4.65 30.00
N ARG A 684 1.30 5.75 29.88
CA ARG A 684 0.89 6.27 28.58
C ARG A 684 2.12 6.75 27.81
N VAL A 685 2.06 6.62 26.50
CA VAL A 685 3.05 7.19 25.58
C VAL A 685 2.56 8.57 25.15
N ASN A 686 3.43 9.57 25.25
CA ASN A 686 3.18 10.90 24.72
C ASN A 686 4.48 11.40 24.08
N ILE A 687 4.46 11.61 22.76
CA ILE A 687 5.65 11.92 21.97
C ILE A 687 5.51 13.32 21.37
N TRP A 688 4.53 13.49 20.47
CA TRP A 688 4.28 14.70 19.70
C TRP A 688 3.05 15.43 20.20
#